data_AF-A0A1F5C9Z1-F1
#
_entry.id   AF-A0A1F5C9Z1-F1
#
_cell.length_a   1.000
_cell.length_b   1.000
_cell.length_c   1.000
_cell.angle_alpha   90.00
_cell.angle_beta   90.00
_cell.angle_gamma   90.00
#
_symmetry.space_group_name_H-M   'P 1'
#
loop_
_entity.id
_entity.type
_entity.pdbx_description
1 polymer ?
#
loop_
_entity_poly.entity_id
_entity_poly.type
_entity_poly.pdbx_seq_one_letter_code
_entity_poly.pdbx_strand_id
1 'polypeptide(L)'
;MLKKYAFFAGLALAFAFLFLNVTYVGAVTYTWDGGGDAVTWTDPNNWDLSQNGSSLLSWPGASTTVDVIIGANARVRATTTLSDLNVNNLSINGSILTIANGATLTASGTISLFGTSTLALGDNDADTNAASALGLGSGVLNLYMSNETGVSPTPLNLPATATFTAATSTVTYRGNGTVIVATTTFYNLTLTPTSTVLTRTFQFGQPTVGQTPQTATTTVSNVFTINSAAKADFGGMTDLVLSGSGTPVSMGSNNSGFIQTSKVVYSSTSATNIATGTYANLEIIGAATKTLLGATTATSTVIVASGATMAISTYTFTATGATWTNSGTVTEETGGSIVLAAVGVLSDSAGGDAVTTYGNVDDLKVVHVQITDSTLNLVAATADTQTATITSTSGITDSETVTLTETGVATGIFQGNITFRLSGSDVSGQLDYQGGGTVSYTFTDSQESADTETASASFTGTTAGGGGGGGGGGAVAATPATPAVPATPAVPGVTPAVPATPAVPATPAVPTLESVQGKVVSVIAKVAKLTKNSPATELKAIQDEILALLIELKAVQTAQQTPAGVALGFNFVRPLALGLRHADINNLQEALKTDSSIYPEGLVTGYFGPATLRAVQKFQEKYGIASSGTPGYGNVGPATRAKLNELFK
;
A
#
# COMPACT_ATOMS: atom_id res chain seq x y z
N MET A 1 -3.84 -46.12 73.65
CA MET A 1 -4.65 -46.27 72.42
C MET A 1 -4.11 -45.48 71.22
N LEU A 2 -3.43 -44.34 71.39
CA LEU A 2 -2.96 -43.48 70.28
C LEU A 2 -1.93 -44.10 69.30
N LYS A 3 -1.02 -44.97 69.77
CA LYS A 3 0.03 -45.57 68.90
C LYS A 3 -0.49 -46.62 67.90
N LYS A 4 -1.61 -47.31 68.20
CA LYS A 4 -2.20 -48.28 67.25
C LYS A 4 -2.90 -47.59 66.09
N TYR A 5 -3.57 -46.45 66.34
CA TYR A 5 -4.24 -45.68 65.28
C TYR A 5 -3.26 -45.00 64.32
N ALA A 6 -2.08 -44.59 64.79
CA ALA A 6 -1.04 -44.03 63.91
C ALA A 6 -0.48 -45.06 62.92
N PHE A 7 -0.32 -46.33 63.34
CA PHE A 7 0.13 -47.40 62.46
C PHE A 7 -0.93 -47.77 61.41
N PHE A 8 -2.21 -47.86 61.80
CA PHE A 8 -3.30 -48.12 60.86
C PHE A 8 -3.59 -46.94 59.92
N ALA A 9 -3.45 -45.69 60.39
CA ALA A 9 -3.56 -44.51 59.53
C ALA A 9 -2.39 -44.41 58.54
N GLY A 10 -1.16 -44.76 58.97
CA GLY A 10 0.00 -44.82 58.09
C GLY A 10 -0.10 -45.93 57.03
N LEU A 11 -0.64 -47.10 57.40
CA LEU A 11 -0.86 -48.20 56.47
C LEU A 11 -2.01 -47.89 55.49
N ALA A 12 -3.07 -47.21 55.95
CA ALA A 12 -4.17 -46.76 55.09
C ALA A 12 -3.73 -45.66 54.10
N LEU A 13 -2.86 -44.72 54.50
CA LEU A 13 -2.25 -43.77 53.58
C LEU A 13 -1.33 -44.46 52.57
N ALA A 14 -0.51 -45.41 53.01
CA ALA A 14 0.38 -46.16 52.12
C ALA A 14 -0.39 -47.00 51.09
N PHE A 15 -1.50 -47.61 51.49
CA PHE A 15 -2.42 -48.30 50.56
C PHE A 15 -3.18 -47.33 49.65
N ALA A 16 -3.57 -46.15 50.13
CA ALA A 16 -4.17 -45.11 49.29
C ALA A 16 -3.19 -44.58 48.23
N PHE A 17 -1.89 -44.48 48.54
CA PHE A 17 -0.84 -44.16 47.56
C PHE A 17 -0.54 -45.31 46.60
N LEU A 18 -0.71 -46.57 47.02
CA LEU A 18 -0.53 -47.74 46.16
C LEU A 18 -1.69 -47.94 45.15
N PHE A 19 -2.87 -47.38 45.45
CA PHE A 19 -4.04 -47.34 44.56
C PHE A 19 -4.30 -45.99 43.89
N LEU A 20 -3.45 -44.97 44.15
CA LEU A 20 -3.28 -43.88 43.20
C LEU A 20 -2.57 -44.46 41.97
N ASN A 21 -3.35 -45.06 41.08
CA ASN A 21 -3.03 -44.96 39.66
C ASN A 21 -3.04 -43.46 39.35
N VAL A 22 -1.90 -42.80 39.56
CA VAL A 22 -1.53 -41.68 38.71
C VAL A 22 -1.46 -42.32 37.34
N THR A 23 -2.58 -42.27 36.61
CA THR A 23 -2.56 -42.49 35.18
C THR A 23 -1.64 -41.40 34.66
N TYR A 24 -0.36 -41.72 34.54
CA TYR A 24 0.54 -40.98 33.71
C TYR A 24 0.02 -41.24 32.30
N VAL A 25 -0.91 -40.40 31.86
CA VAL A 25 -1.29 -40.30 30.45
C VAL A 25 -0.10 -39.65 29.78
N GLY A 26 0.97 -40.42 29.60
CA GLY A 26 2.03 -40.05 28.68
C GLY A 26 1.37 -39.87 27.32
N ALA A 27 1.67 -38.77 26.64
CA ALA A 27 1.18 -38.58 25.27
C ALA A 27 1.64 -39.79 24.44
N VAL A 28 0.68 -40.53 23.91
CA VAL A 28 0.98 -41.67 23.03
C VAL A 28 1.54 -41.09 21.73
N THR A 29 2.69 -41.60 21.28
CA THR A 29 3.33 -41.16 20.03
C THR A 29 2.96 -42.11 18.90
N TYR A 30 2.44 -41.57 17.80
CA TYR A 30 2.14 -42.33 16.58
C TYR A 30 3.07 -41.89 15.45
N THR A 31 3.55 -42.85 14.66
CA THR A 31 4.43 -42.59 13.52
C THR A 31 3.74 -42.95 12.22
N TRP A 32 3.77 -42.03 11.26
CA TRP A 32 3.44 -42.30 9.86
C TRP A 32 4.71 -42.71 9.12
N ASP A 33 4.78 -43.96 8.67
CA ASP A 33 5.90 -44.56 7.94
C ASP A 33 5.63 -44.76 6.44
N GLY A 34 4.43 -44.37 5.96
CA GLY A 34 4.06 -44.42 4.55
C GLY A 34 3.23 -45.64 4.12
N GLY A 35 2.65 -46.40 5.06
CA GLY A 35 1.71 -47.49 4.75
C GLY A 35 0.32 -47.00 4.28
N GLY A 36 -0.23 -47.60 3.21
CA GLY A 36 -1.60 -47.37 2.73
C GLY A 36 -1.77 -46.30 1.64
N ASP A 37 -3.00 -46.15 1.12
CA ASP A 37 -3.36 -45.04 0.23
C ASP A 37 -3.11 -43.72 0.96
N ALA A 38 -2.39 -42.79 0.31
CA ALA A 38 -1.84 -41.55 0.87
C ALA A 38 -2.88 -40.52 1.40
N VAL A 39 -4.12 -40.93 1.70
CA VAL A 39 -5.30 -40.06 1.74
C VAL A 39 -6.24 -40.30 2.94
N THR A 40 -6.20 -41.42 3.65
CA THR A 40 -7.17 -41.71 4.73
C THR A 40 -6.56 -41.68 6.12
N TRP A 41 -6.50 -40.48 6.69
CA TRP A 41 -6.15 -40.20 8.09
C TRP A 41 -7.07 -40.91 9.12
N THR A 42 -8.25 -41.35 8.68
CA THR A 42 -9.25 -42.07 9.47
C THR A 42 -8.93 -43.52 9.73
N ASP A 43 -8.02 -44.11 8.97
CA ASP A 43 -7.77 -45.54 9.03
C ASP A 43 -6.67 -45.83 10.07
N PRO A 44 -7.00 -46.42 11.23
CA PRO A 44 -5.99 -46.79 12.22
C PRO A 44 -4.94 -47.75 11.65
N ASN A 45 -5.25 -48.46 10.56
CA ASN A 45 -4.34 -49.40 9.92
C ASN A 45 -3.25 -48.71 9.08
N ASN A 46 -3.40 -47.43 8.76
CA ASN A 46 -2.37 -46.67 8.05
C ASN A 46 -1.30 -46.10 9.00
N TRP A 47 -1.43 -46.31 10.31
CA TRP A 47 -0.50 -45.86 11.34
C TRP A 47 0.31 -47.02 11.89
N ASP A 48 1.61 -46.83 12.14
CA ASP A 48 2.39 -47.80 12.89
C ASP A 48 1.96 -47.78 14.37
N LEU A 49 1.02 -48.67 14.72
CA LEU A 49 0.50 -48.88 16.07
C LEU A 49 1.42 -49.76 16.94
N SER A 50 2.60 -50.17 16.43
CA SER A 50 3.43 -51.24 17.00
C SER A 50 3.96 -50.99 18.42
N GLN A 51 3.84 -49.77 18.97
CA GLN A 51 4.40 -49.45 20.28
C GLN A 51 3.48 -49.67 21.48
N ASN A 52 2.16 -49.86 21.35
CA ASN A 52 1.31 -50.23 22.48
C ASN A 52 -0.02 -50.85 22.00
N GLY A 53 -0.18 -52.16 22.17
CA GLY A 53 -1.36 -52.94 21.75
C GLY A 53 -2.67 -52.55 22.46
N SER A 54 -3.16 -51.32 22.26
CA SER A 54 -4.40 -50.80 22.80
C SER A 54 -5.43 -50.51 21.71
N SER A 55 -6.70 -50.65 22.11
CA SER A 55 -7.92 -50.61 21.31
C SER A 55 -8.00 -49.48 20.26
N LEU A 56 -8.78 -49.76 19.21
CA LEU A 56 -9.21 -48.91 18.10
C LEU A 56 -9.94 -47.60 18.52
N LEU A 57 -9.40 -46.81 19.45
CA LEU A 57 -10.09 -45.63 20.00
C LEU A 57 -9.17 -44.41 20.22
N SER A 58 -7.90 -44.43 19.83
CA SER A 58 -6.96 -43.34 20.15
C SER A 58 -5.97 -42.97 19.03
N TRP A 59 -6.41 -42.96 17.77
CA TRP A 59 -5.61 -42.44 16.65
C TRP A 59 -5.64 -40.89 16.56
N PRO A 60 -4.67 -40.26 15.88
CA PRO A 60 -4.63 -38.81 15.72
C PRO A 60 -5.92 -38.24 15.11
N GLY A 61 -6.49 -37.16 15.66
CA GLY A 61 -7.81 -36.64 15.27
C GLY A 61 -8.98 -37.09 16.14
N ALA A 62 -8.87 -38.21 16.87
CA ALA A 62 -9.87 -38.64 17.86
C ALA A 62 -9.74 -37.89 19.21
N SER A 63 -8.54 -37.38 19.52
CA SER A 63 -8.22 -36.59 20.73
C SER A 63 -7.03 -35.66 20.47
N THR A 64 -6.94 -34.53 21.18
CA THR A 64 -5.80 -33.60 21.14
C THR A 64 -4.62 -34.03 22.00
N THR A 65 -4.67 -35.20 22.67
CA THR A 65 -3.63 -35.65 23.62
C THR A 65 -2.51 -36.49 22.99
N VAL A 66 -2.47 -36.55 21.66
CA VAL A 66 -1.65 -37.51 20.91
C VAL A 66 -0.47 -36.81 20.25
N ASP A 67 0.74 -37.34 20.42
CA ASP A 67 1.94 -36.86 19.73
C ASP A 67 2.10 -37.61 18.40
N VAL A 68 2.53 -36.91 17.35
CA VAL A 68 2.62 -37.44 15.98
C VAL A 68 3.98 -37.19 15.37
N ILE A 69 4.53 -38.20 14.68
CA ILE A 69 5.75 -38.10 13.86
C ILE A 69 5.41 -38.46 12.41
N ILE A 70 5.77 -37.59 11.49
CA ILE A 70 5.68 -37.82 10.04
C ILE A 70 7.08 -38.19 9.53
N GLY A 71 7.28 -39.49 9.27
CA GLY A 71 8.54 -40.05 8.77
C GLY A 71 8.56 -40.30 7.26
N ALA A 72 7.41 -40.20 6.60
CA ALA A 72 7.25 -40.26 5.14
C ALA A 72 6.26 -39.19 4.67
N ASN A 73 6.21 -38.90 3.36
CA ASN A 73 5.26 -37.94 2.80
C ASN A 73 3.81 -38.32 3.16
N ALA A 74 3.04 -37.33 3.61
CA ALA A 74 1.68 -37.51 4.07
C ALA A 74 0.78 -36.39 3.54
N ARG A 75 -0.47 -36.73 3.20
CA ARG A 75 -1.49 -35.78 2.79
C ARG A 75 -2.78 -36.01 3.56
N VAL A 76 -3.31 -34.94 4.14
CA VAL A 76 -4.58 -34.91 4.87
C VAL A 76 -5.61 -34.20 4.01
N ARG A 77 -6.73 -34.87 3.70
CA ARG A 77 -7.87 -34.29 2.99
C ARG A 77 -9.11 -34.35 3.86
N ALA A 78 -9.97 -33.33 3.76
CA ALA A 78 -11.29 -33.42 4.35
C ALA A 78 -12.15 -34.43 3.58
N THR A 79 -12.81 -35.32 4.31
CA THR A 79 -13.80 -36.26 3.79
C THR A 79 -15.12 -36.05 4.55
N THR A 80 -16.20 -36.70 4.12
CA THR A 80 -17.49 -36.65 4.82
C THR A 80 -17.44 -37.18 6.25
N THR A 81 -16.37 -37.87 6.63
CA THR A 81 -16.16 -38.46 7.96
C THR A 81 -15.01 -37.82 8.75
N LEU A 82 -14.20 -36.96 8.13
CA LEU A 82 -13.11 -36.24 8.80
C LEU A 82 -12.92 -34.83 8.23
N SER A 83 -13.03 -33.82 9.08
CA SER A 83 -12.59 -32.46 8.77
C SER A 83 -11.30 -32.07 9.49
N ASP A 84 -10.98 -32.67 10.64
CA ASP A 84 -9.97 -32.13 11.56
C ASP A 84 -8.92 -33.18 11.99
N LEU A 85 -7.66 -32.78 11.88
CA LEU A 85 -6.48 -33.41 12.47
C LEU A 85 -6.15 -32.68 13.78
N ASN A 86 -6.36 -33.35 14.90
CA ASN A 86 -6.05 -32.85 16.23
C ASN A 86 -4.85 -33.60 16.84
N VAL A 87 -3.83 -32.87 17.29
CA VAL A 87 -2.59 -33.40 17.90
C VAL A 87 -2.18 -32.57 19.10
N ASN A 88 -1.33 -33.15 19.95
CA ASN A 88 -0.55 -32.43 20.93
C ASN A 88 0.73 -31.90 20.26
N ASN A 89 1.79 -32.70 20.16
CA ASN A 89 2.98 -32.34 19.39
C ASN A 89 2.96 -32.99 17.99
N LEU A 90 3.57 -32.31 17.01
CA LEU A 90 3.76 -32.85 15.65
C LEU A 90 5.21 -32.65 15.22
N SER A 91 5.87 -33.71 14.78
CA SER A 91 7.23 -33.67 14.22
C SER A 91 7.21 -34.08 12.76
N ILE A 92 7.83 -33.30 11.87
CA ILE A 92 7.98 -33.65 10.45
C ILE A 92 9.47 -33.84 10.15
N ASN A 93 9.88 -35.05 9.79
CA ASN A 93 11.28 -35.41 9.64
C ASN A 93 11.62 -35.82 8.20
N GLY A 94 12.36 -34.97 7.48
CA GLY A 94 12.78 -35.20 6.10
C GLY A 94 11.64 -35.39 5.09
N SER A 95 10.42 -34.93 5.42
CA SER A 95 9.19 -35.31 4.71
C SER A 95 8.26 -34.11 4.45
N ILE A 96 7.26 -34.31 3.60
CA ILE A 96 6.22 -33.33 3.27
C ILE A 96 4.91 -33.74 3.96
N LEU A 97 4.34 -32.83 4.75
CA LEU A 97 2.95 -32.92 5.20
C LEU A 97 2.10 -31.88 4.47
N THR A 98 1.07 -32.32 3.77
CA THR A 98 0.09 -31.45 3.11
C THR A 98 -1.26 -31.49 3.81
N ILE A 99 -1.79 -30.34 4.21
CA ILE A 99 -3.16 -30.16 4.70
C ILE A 99 -3.99 -29.57 3.55
N ALA A 100 -4.78 -30.40 2.89
CA ALA A 100 -5.52 -30.05 1.68
C ALA A 100 -6.80 -29.25 1.99
N ASN A 101 -7.52 -28.88 0.93
CA ASN A 101 -8.77 -28.12 1.00
C ASN A 101 -9.76 -28.69 2.03
N GLY A 102 -10.26 -27.82 2.90
CA GLY A 102 -11.27 -28.14 3.91
C GLY A 102 -10.77 -28.90 5.13
N ALA A 103 -9.50 -29.33 5.15
CA ALA A 103 -8.91 -29.99 6.31
C ALA A 103 -8.36 -28.97 7.32
N THR A 104 -8.59 -29.22 8.60
CA THR A 104 -8.03 -28.44 9.71
C THR A 104 -6.93 -29.24 10.39
N LEU A 105 -5.77 -28.63 10.67
CA LEU A 105 -4.77 -29.15 11.60
C LEU A 105 -4.81 -28.29 12.87
N THR A 106 -5.09 -28.89 14.01
CA THR A 106 -5.05 -28.26 15.33
C THR A 106 -3.96 -28.92 16.18
N ALA A 107 -3.01 -28.13 16.66
CA ALA A 107 -1.98 -28.58 17.60
C ALA A 107 -2.15 -27.90 18.96
N SER A 108 -2.21 -28.68 20.05
CA SER A 108 -2.21 -28.16 21.44
C SER A 108 -0.81 -28.00 22.04
N GLY A 109 0.21 -28.52 21.35
CA GLY A 109 1.63 -28.43 21.64
C GLY A 109 2.42 -27.94 20.42
N THR A 110 3.69 -28.31 20.31
CA THR A 110 4.57 -27.75 19.26
C THR A 110 4.53 -28.56 17.97
N ILE A 111 4.42 -27.86 16.83
CA ILE A 111 4.74 -28.39 15.51
C ILE A 111 6.20 -28.08 15.20
N SER A 112 7.04 -29.11 15.06
CA SER A 112 8.47 -28.99 14.74
C SER A 112 8.79 -29.59 13.38
N LEU A 113 9.43 -28.80 12.52
CA LEU A 113 9.99 -29.28 11.26
C LEU A 113 11.49 -29.51 11.44
N PHE A 114 12.00 -30.59 10.84
CA PHE A 114 13.43 -30.95 10.90
C PHE A 114 14.04 -31.03 9.50
N GLY A 115 15.28 -30.57 9.35
CA GLY A 115 15.99 -30.61 8.07
C GLY A 115 15.21 -29.86 6.97
N THR A 116 15.04 -30.50 5.81
CA THR A 116 14.34 -29.95 4.64
C THR A 116 12.85 -30.29 4.59
N SER A 117 12.25 -30.62 5.74
CA SER A 117 10.82 -30.93 5.84
C SER A 117 9.94 -29.78 5.34
N THR A 118 8.75 -30.13 4.85
CA THR A 118 7.75 -29.17 4.37
C THR A 118 6.42 -29.34 5.07
N LEU A 119 5.83 -28.24 5.54
CA LEU A 119 4.42 -28.17 5.91
C LEU A 119 3.68 -27.29 4.89
N ALA A 120 2.77 -27.88 4.12
CA ALA A 120 1.99 -27.18 3.10
C ALA A 120 0.51 -27.16 3.49
N LEU A 121 -0.11 -25.98 3.52
CA LEU A 121 -1.53 -25.80 3.84
C LEU A 121 -2.39 -25.66 2.57
N GLY A 122 -2.22 -26.57 1.62
CA GLY A 122 -3.04 -26.63 0.43
C GLY A 122 -2.43 -27.62 -0.55
N ASP A 123 -3.27 -28.19 -1.41
CA ASP A 123 -2.74 -28.96 -2.53
C ASP A 123 -2.39 -28.04 -3.71
N ASN A 124 -1.25 -28.33 -4.33
CA ASN A 124 -1.01 -27.95 -5.71
C ASN A 124 -1.31 -29.21 -6.52
N ASP A 125 -2.57 -29.62 -6.64
CA ASP A 125 -2.93 -30.79 -7.45
C ASP A 125 -2.79 -30.47 -8.94
N ALA A 126 -1.56 -30.58 -9.44
CA ALA A 126 -1.29 -30.71 -10.87
C ALA A 126 -1.52 -32.15 -11.39
N ASP A 127 -1.85 -33.11 -10.52
CA ASP A 127 -1.79 -34.56 -10.83
C ASP A 127 -3.16 -35.26 -10.92
N THR A 128 -4.25 -34.51 -11.02
CA THR A 128 -5.53 -35.07 -11.48
C THR A 128 -6.10 -34.20 -12.58
N ASN A 129 -6.58 -34.84 -13.66
CA ASN A 129 -7.33 -34.22 -14.77
C ASN A 129 -8.71 -33.63 -14.32
N ALA A 130 -8.84 -33.26 -13.04
CA ALA A 130 -9.99 -32.66 -12.39
C ALA A 130 -9.65 -31.29 -11.74
N ALA A 131 -8.49 -30.70 -12.06
CA ALA A 131 -8.01 -29.42 -11.52
C ALA A 131 -8.88 -28.19 -11.88
N SER A 132 -10.04 -28.36 -12.52
CA SER A 132 -10.92 -27.26 -12.93
C SER A 132 -12.33 -27.26 -12.34
N ALA A 133 -12.70 -28.21 -11.47
CA ALA A 133 -14.10 -28.35 -11.03
C ALA A 133 -14.41 -28.15 -9.53
N LEU A 134 -13.42 -28.12 -8.62
CA LEU A 134 -13.68 -27.99 -7.17
C LEU A 134 -12.99 -26.84 -6.45
N GLY A 135 -12.28 -25.96 -7.16
CA GLY A 135 -11.59 -24.82 -6.56
C GLY A 135 -10.39 -25.25 -5.71
N LEU A 136 -9.24 -24.66 -5.97
CA LEU A 136 -8.04 -24.78 -5.14
C LEU A 136 -8.34 -24.13 -3.78
N GLY A 137 -8.82 -24.92 -2.83
CA GLY A 137 -9.01 -24.45 -1.46
C GLY A 137 -7.89 -24.94 -0.56
N SER A 138 -7.67 -24.22 0.52
CA SER A 138 -6.52 -24.36 1.40
C SER A 138 -6.93 -24.97 2.74
N GLY A 139 -5.98 -25.58 3.44
CA GLY A 139 -6.20 -26.08 4.79
C GLY A 139 -6.37 -24.97 5.83
N VAL A 140 -6.70 -25.32 7.07
CA VAL A 140 -6.66 -24.41 8.23
C VAL A 140 -5.63 -24.92 9.23
N LEU A 141 -4.86 -24.02 9.83
CA LEU A 141 -3.91 -24.36 10.89
C LEU A 141 -4.26 -23.60 12.18
N ASN A 142 -4.58 -24.34 13.24
CA ASN A 142 -4.87 -23.82 14.57
C ASN A 142 -3.76 -24.24 15.54
N LEU A 143 -3.10 -23.26 16.14
CA LEU A 143 -2.01 -23.45 17.09
C LEU A 143 -2.49 -22.99 18.46
N TYR A 144 -2.88 -23.94 19.31
CA TYR A 144 -3.48 -23.68 20.61
C TYR A 144 -2.48 -23.94 21.74
N MET A 145 -2.15 -22.93 22.53
CA MET A 145 -1.28 -23.09 23.70
C MET A 145 -2.07 -22.80 24.97
N SER A 146 -2.12 -23.78 25.88
CA SER A 146 -2.83 -23.66 27.15
C SER A 146 -2.00 -23.02 28.28
N ASN A 147 -0.79 -22.52 28.01
CA ASN A 147 0.13 -22.22 29.10
C ASN A 147 -0.13 -20.87 29.80
N GLU A 148 -0.13 -20.92 31.14
CA GLU A 148 -0.05 -19.78 32.05
C GLU A 148 1.31 -19.74 32.79
N THR A 149 2.23 -20.66 32.46
CA THR A 149 3.37 -21.06 33.32
C THR A 149 4.68 -20.28 33.10
N GLY A 150 4.63 -19.06 32.56
CA GLY A 150 5.82 -18.17 32.47
C GLY A 150 6.88 -18.55 31.43
N VAL A 151 6.69 -19.62 30.67
CA VAL A 151 7.51 -19.98 29.50
C VAL A 151 6.80 -19.50 28.23
N SER A 152 7.50 -18.83 27.32
CA SER A 152 6.92 -18.40 26.04
C SER A 152 6.97 -19.57 25.05
N PRO A 153 5.84 -20.23 24.69
CA PRO A 153 5.87 -21.38 23.80
C PRO A 153 6.13 -20.94 22.36
N THR A 154 6.69 -21.85 21.55
CA THR A 154 6.90 -21.68 20.11
C THR A 154 6.03 -22.69 19.37
N PRO A 155 4.75 -22.42 19.10
CA PRO A 155 3.79 -23.41 18.59
C PRO A 155 4.16 -23.98 17.23
N LEU A 156 4.84 -23.18 16.41
CA LEU A 156 5.33 -23.58 15.10
C LEU A 156 6.83 -23.26 15.04
N ASN A 157 7.64 -24.30 15.06
CA ASN A 157 9.09 -24.22 14.98
C ASN A 157 9.56 -24.51 13.54
N LEU A 158 9.96 -23.46 12.84
CA LEU A 158 10.44 -23.50 11.45
C LEU A 158 11.95 -23.19 11.42
N PRO A 159 12.83 -24.21 11.30
CA PRO A 159 14.24 -23.94 11.03
C PRO A 159 14.42 -23.37 9.62
N ALA A 160 15.51 -22.64 9.39
CA ALA A 160 15.79 -21.99 8.11
C ALA A 160 15.85 -22.96 6.89
N THR A 161 16.07 -24.25 7.13
CA THR A 161 16.11 -25.30 6.10
C THR A 161 14.73 -25.86 5.75
N ALA A 162 13.72 -25.64 6.60
CA ALA A 162 12.38 -26.16 6.40
C ALA A 162 11.55 -25.22 5.51
N THR A 163 10.53 -25.78 4.85
CA THR A 163 9.61 -25.01 3.99
C THR A 163 8.22 -24.96 4.62
N PHE A 164 7.63 -23.77 4.66
CA PHE A 164 6.23 -23.56 5.03
C PHE A 164 5.48 -22.92 3.86
N THR A 165 4.39 -23.54 3.41
CA THR A 165 3.58 -23.05 2.29
C THR A 165 2.18 -22.75 2.78
N ALA A 166 1.81 -21.47 2.83
CA ALA A 166 0.52 -21.04 3.38
C ALA A 166 -0.68 -21.18 2.41
N ALA A 167 -0.46 -21.31 1.09
CA ALA A 167 -1.53 -21.29 0.08
C ALA A 167 -2.55 -20.15 0.33
N THR A 168 -3.87 -20.40 0.31
CA THR A 168 -4.93 -19.44 0.69
C THR A 168 -5.43 -19.63 2.13
N SER A 169 -4.62 -20.27 3.00
CA SER A 169 -5.02 -20.72 4.34
C SER A 169 -5.14 -19.63 5.39
N THR A 170 -5.83 -20.00 6.46
CA THR A 170 -5.79 -19.29 7.73
C THR A 170 -4.95 -20.03 8.75
N VAL A 171 -3.95 -19.32 9.29
CA VAL A 171 -3.17 -19.75 10.45
C VAL A 171 -3.61 -18.95 11.66
N THR A 172 -4.02 -19.64 12.73
CA THR A 172 -4.47 -19.00 13.98
C THR A 172 -3.55 -19.39 15.12
N TYR A 173 -2.92 -18.40 15.77
CA TYR A 173 -2.23 -18.57 17.04
C TYR A 173 -3.18 -18.24 18.18
N ARG A 174 -3.30 -19.15 19.16
CA ARG A 174 -4.13 -19.00 20.35
C ARG A 174 -3.34 -19.23 21.64
N GLY A 175 -3.50 -18.36 22.64
CA GLY A 175 -2.88 -18.56 23.95
C GLY A 175 -3.18 -17.49 25.01
N ASN A 176 -2.80 -17.77 26.27
CA ASN A 176 -2.97 -16.90 27.44
C ASN A 176 -1.67 -16.22 27.90
N GLY A 177 -0.50 -16.64 27.42
CA GLY A 177 0.82 -16.07 27.75
C GLY A 177 1.45 -15.27 26.60
N THR A 178 2.76 -15.01 26.69
CA THR A 178 3.55 -14.57 25.53
C THR A 178 3.72 -15.75 24.58
N VAL A 179 3.20 -15.67 23.35
CA VAL A 179 3.31 -16.74 22.34
C VAL A 179 4.33 -16.34 21.29
N ILE A 180 5.32 -17.18 21.00
CA ILE A 180 6.29 -16.92 19.94
C ILE A 180 5.68 -17.31 18.58
N VAL A 181 5.60 -16.35 17.67
CA VAL A 181 5.10 -16.52 16.31
C VAL A 181 6.29 -16.67 15.35
N ALA A 182 6.25 -17.69 14.50
CA ALA A 182 7.30 -17.91 13.50
C ALA A 182 7.33 -16.79 12.45
N THR A 183 8.53 -16.40 12.01
CA THR A 183 8.67 -15.39 10.95
C THR A 183 8.68 -16.06 9.58
N THR A 184 7.58 -15.93 8.85
CA THR A 184 7.41 -16.54 7.53
C THR A 184 6.35 -15.78 6.72
N THR A 185 5.98 -16.31 5.57
CA THR A 185 4.84 -15.83 4.79
C THR A 185 3.57 -16.58 5.19
N PHE A 186 2.57 -15.82 5.61
CA PHE A 186 1.20 -16.28 5.86
C PHE A 186 0.26 -15.71 4.80
N TYR A 187 -0.84 -16.44 4.52
CA TYR A 187 -1.92 -15.89 3.72
C TYR A 187 -2.90 -15.11 4.60
N ASN A 188 -3.67 -15.80 5.44
CA ASN A 188 -4.32 -15.18 6.60
C ASN A 188 -3.57 -15.56 7.88
N LEU A 189 -3.32 -14.58 8.73
CA LEU A 189 -2.76 -14.78 10.06
C LEU A 189 -3.74 -14.21 11.09
N THR A 190 -4.09 -14.99 12.10
CA THR A 190 -4.98 -14.55 13.19
C THR A 190 -4.32 -14.76 14.54
N LEU A 191 -4.27 -13.71 15.35
CA LEU A 191 -3.82 -13.76 16.74
C LEU A 191 -5.03 -13.64 17.65
N THR A 192 -5.24 -14.65 18.49
CA THR A 192 -6.42 -14.72 19.35
C THR A 192 -6.03 -15.10 20.77
N PRO A 193 -6.15 -14.19 21.74
CA PRO A 193 -6.01 -14.56 23.14
C PRO A 193 -7.10 -15.55 23.53
N THR A 194 -6.80 -16.50 24.42
CA THR A 194 -7.83 -17.36 25.00
C THR A 194 -8.63 -16.68 26.12
N SER A 195 -8.21 -15.48 26.53
CA SER A 195 -8.89 -14.61 27.49
C SER A 195 -8.63 -13.15 27.14
N THR A 196 -9.66 -12.31 27.23
CA THR A 196 -9.60 -10.86 26.96
C THR A 196 -9.37 -10.01 28.21
N VAL A 197 -9.16 -10.65 29.37
CA VAL A 197 -8.98 -9.96 30.66
C VAL A 197 -7.69 -9.12 30.70
N LEU A 198 -6.62 -9.61 30.07
CA LEU A 198 -5.34 -8.90 29.95
C LEU A 198 -4.89 -8.95 28.49
N THR A 199 -4.16 -7.92 28.07
CA THR A 199 -3.47 -7.93 26.78
C THR A 199 -2.41 -9.02 26.74
N ARG A 200 -2.41 -9.84 25.69
CA ARG A 200 -1.49 -10.97 25.47
C ARG A 200 -0.57 -10.70 24.31
N THR A 201 0.71 -10.95 24.53
CA THR A 201 1.77 -10.67 23.55
C THR A 201 1.97 -11.87 22.62
N PHE A 202 1.92 -11.63 21.32
CA PHE A 202 2.32 -12.56 20.27
C PHE A 202 3.60 -12.02 19.68
N GLN A 203 4.71 -12.62 20.08
CA GLN A 203 6.04 -12.09 19.83
C GLN A 203 6.67 -12.76 18.61
N PHE A 204 7.08 -11.99 17.62
CA PHE A 204 7.68 -12.49 16.38
C PHE A 204 9.21 -12.51 16.49
N GLY A 205 9.81 -13.55 15.93
CA GLY A 205 11.25 -13.58 15.63
C GLY A 205 12.21 -13.75 16.82
N GLN A 206 11.71 -13.68 18.05
CA GLN A 206 12.56 -13.60 19.24
C GLN A 206 13.26 -14.92 19.57
N PRO A 207 14.54 -14.88 19.96
CA PRO A 207 15.28 -16.08 20.33
C PRO A 207 14.83 -16.54 21.71
N THR A 208 14.34 -17.78 21.83
CA THR A 208 14.39 -18.46 23.12
C THR A 208 15.85 -18.82 23.40
N VAL A 209 16.33 -18.65 24.64
CA VAL A 209 17.71 -19.00 25.03
C VAL A 209 18.03 -20.42 24.55
N GLY A 210 19.01 -20.54 23.64
CA GLY A 210 19.40 -21.82 23.01
C GLY A 210 18.84 -22.09 21.59
N GLN A 211 18.04 -21.18 21.01
CA GLN A 211 17.55 -21.26 19.62
C GLN A 211 18.16 -20.17 18.73
N THR A 212 18.30 -20.45 17.42
CA THR A 212 18.73 -19.44 16.43
C THR A 212 17.62 -18.39 16.25
N PRO A 213 17.93 -17.08 16.33
CA PRO A 213 16.94 -16.03 16.10
C PRO A 213 16.28 -16.13 14.71
N GLN A 214 14.98 -15.85 14.64
CA GLN A 214 14.23 -15.83 13.39
C GLN A 214 14.08 -14.37 12.94
N THR A 215 14.91 -13.94 11.98
CA THR A 215 14.96 -12.54 11.50
C THR A 215 14.39 -12.39 10.09
N ALA A 216 13.75 -13.43 9.54
CA ALA A 216 13.16 -13.36 8.21
C ALA A 216 11.98 -12.39 8.22
N THR A 217 11.76 -11.67 7.12
CA THR A 217 10.59 -10.79 6.98
C THR A 217 9.30 -11.57 7.15
N THR A 218 8.43 -11.09 8.04
CA THR A 218 7.08 -11.64 8.20
C THR A 218 6.16 -11.01 7.17
N THR A 219 5.57 -11.83 6.30
CA THR A 219 4.64 -11.34 5.26
C THR A 219 3.25 -11.89 5.51
N VAL A 220 2.23 -11.04 5.41
CA VAL A 220 0.82 -11.46 5.36
C VAL A 220 0.22 -11.04 4.02
N SER A 221 -0.12 -12.02 3.19
CA SER A 221 -0.53 -11.79 1.80
C SER A 221 -2.03 -11.67 1.57
N ASN A 222 -2.84 -11.80 2.62
CA ASN A 222 -4.27 -11.48 2.60
C ASN A 222 -4.67 -10.66 3.85
N VAL A 223 -5.10 -11.27 4.94
CA VAL A 223 -5.56 -10.52 6.13
C VAL A 223 -4.78 -10.92 7.38
N PHE A 224 -4.24 -9.93 8.08
CA PHE A 224 -3.68 -10.05 9.41
C PHE A 224 -4.71 -9.58 10.45
N THR A 225 -5.25 -10.53 11.21
CA THR A 225 -6.27 -10.27 12.22
C THR A 225 -5.65 -10.32 13.62
N ILE A 226 -5.80 -9.23 14.38
CA ILE A 226 -5.39 -9.14 15.79
C ILE A 226 -6.64 -8.91 16.60
N ASN A 227 -7.15 -9.99 17.19
CA ASN A 227 -8.36 -9.93 17.99
C ASN A 227 -8.15 -9.09 19.26
N SER A 228 -9.26 -8.70 19.89
CA SER A 228 -9.21 -7.89 21.10
C SER A 228 -8.30 -8.49 22.16
N ALA A 229 -7.52 -7.63 22.83
CA ALA A 229 -6.51 -8.00 23.81
C ALA A 229 -5.33 -8.83 23.26
N ALA A 230 -5.12 -8.92 21.94
CA ALA A 230 -3.85 -9.37 21.39
C ALA A 230 -2.94 -8.18 21.07
N LYS A 231 -1.65 -8.36 21.36
CA LYS A 231 -0.58 -7.45 20.95
C LYS A 231 0.38 -8.22 20.06
N ALA A 232 0.49 -7.84 18.79
CA ALA A 232 1.60 -8.29 17.96
C ALA A 232 2.87 -7.55 18.38
N ASP A 233 3.96 -8.25 18.61
CA ASP A 233 5.22 -7.64 19.03
C ASP A 233 6.37 -8.18 18.19
N PHE A 234 6.86 -7.36 17.28
CA PHE A 234 7.94 -7.74 16.38
C PHE A 234 9.33 -7.48 17.00
N GLY A 235 9.40 -6.74 18.11
CA GLY A 235 10.63 -6.51 18.88
C GLY A 235 11.82 -5.95 18.10
N GLY A 236 11.61 -5.35 16.92
CA GLY A 236 12.67 -4.89 16.01
C GLY A 236 13.41 -6.02 15.28
N MET A 237 12.96 -7.27 15.42
CA MET A 237 13.64 -8.46 14.88
C MET A 237 13.29 -8.73 13.41
N THR A 238 12.10 -8.33 12.99
CA THR A 238 11.55 -8.57 11.65
C THR A 238 10.62 -7.44 11.27
N ASP A 239 10.61 -7.09 9.99
CA ASP A 239 9.60 -6.24 9.39
C ASP A 239 8.30 -7.02 9.15
N LEU A 240 7.17 -6.30 9.16
CA LEU A 240 5.87 -6.79 8.74
C LEU A 240 5.55 -6.24 7.34
N VAL A 241 5.37 -7.12 6.38
CA VAL A 241 4.94 -6.78 5.02
C VAL A 241 3.49 -7.22 4.81
N LEU A 242 2.63 -6.25 4.48
CA LEU A 242 1.20 -6.42 4.25
C LEU A 242 0.92 -6.29 2.76
N SER A 243 0.55 -7.40 2.12
CA SER A 243 0.33 -7.45 0.66
C SER A 243 -1.09 -7.84 0.25
N GLY A 244 -1.99 -8.09 1.20
CA GLY A 244 -3.38 -8.40 0.91
C GLY A 244 -4.18 -7.24 0.31
N SER A 245 -5.34 -7.57 -0.27
CA SER A 245 -6.22 -6.58 -0.89
C SER A 245 -7.14 -5.87 0.12
N GLY A 246 -7.53 -4.64 -0.19
CA GLY A 246 -8.42 -3.83 0.64
C GLY A 246 -7.78 -3.47 1.98
N THR A 247 -8.29 -4.08 3.05
CA THR A 247 -7.84 -3.88 4.44
C THR A 247 -7.00 -5.07 4.89
N PRO A 248 -5.67 -5.06 4.69
CA PRO A 248 -4.82 -6.20 4.99
C PRO A 248 -4.58 -6.40 6.50
N VAL A 249 -5.02 -5.48 7.35
CA VAL A 249 -4.92 -5.58 8.82
C VAL A 249 -6.25 -5.26 9.46
N SER A 250 -6.73 -6.16 10.30
CA SER A 250 -7.91 -5.97 11.14
C SER A 250 -7.50 -6.00 12.62
N MET A 251 -7.81 -4.93 13.35
CA MET A 251 -7.49 -4.81 14.78
C MET A 251 -8.78 -4.73 15.60
N GLY A 252 -8.90 -5.57 16.61
CA GLY A 252 -9.91 -5.48 17.66
C GLY A 252 -9.65 -4.35 18.65
N SER A 253 -10.52 -4.25 19.65
CA SER A 253 -10.40 -3.29 20.76
C SER A 253 -9.24 -3.61 21.71
N ASN A 254 -8.67 -2.58 22.37
CA ASN A 254 -7.56 -2.68 23.34
C ASN A 254 -6.21 -3.13 22.76
N ASN A 255 -5.93 -2.79 21.49
CA ASN A 255 -4.69 -3.16 20.79
C ASN A 255 -3.65 -2.03 20.77
N SER A 256 -3.60 -1.18 21.81
CA SER A 256 -2.64 -0.08 21.91
C SER A 256 -1.19 -0.60 21.89
N GLY A 257 -0.36 -0.07 20.97
CA GLY A 257 1.05 -0.47 20.81
C GLY A 257 1.29 -1.63 19.83
N PHE A 258 0.44 -1.74 18.80
CA PHE A 258 0.36 -2.86 17.84
C PHE A 258 1.66 -3.16 17.09
N ILE A 259 2.54 -2.19 16.81
CA ILE A 259 3.86 -2.48 16.22
C ILE A 259 4.89 -1.52 16.80
N GLN A 260 5.53 -1.93 17.91
CA GLN A 260 6.65 -1.19 18.46
C GLN A 260 7.93 -1.58 17.72
N THR A 261 8.78 -0.57 17.47
CA THR A 261 10.14 -0.61 16.89
C THR A 261 10.32 -1.17 15.48
N SER A 262 9.39 -1.97 14.94
CA SER A 262 9.57 -2.65 13.64
C SER A 262 8.90 -1.89 12.50
N LYS A 263 9.31 -2.20 11.27
CA LYS A 263 8.75 -1.56 10.08
C LYS A 263 7.52 -2.29 9.57
N VAL A 264 6.53 -1.50 9.17
CA VAL A 264 5.25 -1.96 8.65
C VAL A 264 5.09 -1.45 7.24
N VAL A 265 5.12 -2.37 6.28
CA VAL A 265 5.10 -2.03 4.87
C VAL A 265 3.76 -2.41 4.27
N TYR A 266 2.97 -1.43 3.84
CA TYR A 266 1.80 -1.67 2.99
C TYR A 266 2.29 -1.75 1.54
N SER A 267 2.46 -2.99 1.04
CA SER A 267 3.34 -3.25 -0.11
C SER A 267 2.67 -3.51 -1.45
N SER A 268 1.41 -3.92 -1.47
CA SER A 268 0.76 -4.30 -2.72
C SER A 268 -0.03 -3.17 -3.36
N THR A 269 -0.27 -3.31 -4.67
CA THR A 269 -1.20 -2.48 -5.45
C THR A 269 -2.67 -2.73 -5.10
N SER A 270 -2.96 -3.66 -4.19
CA SER A 270 -4.32 -3.98 -3.80
C SER A 270 -4.59 -3.72 -2.33
N ALA A 271 -3.58 -3.59 -1.48
CA ALA A 271 -3.71 -2.99 -0.17
C ALA A 271 -4.13 -1.54 -0.38
N THR A 272 -5.31 -1.14 0.07
CA THR A 272 -5.82 0.23 -0.12
C THR A 272 -6.10 0.92 1.20
N ASN A 273 -6.17 0.20 2.31
CA ASN A 273 -6.64 0.75 3.57
C ASN A 273 -5.57 0.59 4.67
N ILE A 274 -5.16 1.71 5.26
CA ILE A 274 -4.29 1.75 6.44
C ILE A 274 -5.17 1.66 7.68
N ALA A 275 -4.98 0.60 8.46
CA ALA A 275 -5.74 0.41 9.69
C ALA A 275 -5.35 1.46 10.75
N THR A 276 -6.34 1.95 11.48
CA THR A 276 -6.19 2.85 12.62
C THR A 276 -5.24 2.26 13.66
N GLY A 277 -4.29 3.06 14.17
CA GLY A 277 -3.40 2.62 15.24
C GLY A 277 -2.12 3.43 15.37
N THR A 278 -1.17 2.92 16.16
CA THR A 278 0.16 3.50 16.34
C THR A 278 1.20 2.61 15.66
N TYR A 279 2.00 3.22 14.79
CA TYR A 279 3.08 2.58 14.03
C TYR A 279 4.42 3.18 14.47
N ALA A 280 5.42 2.36 14.79
CA ALA A 280 6.77 2.89 14.99
C ALA A 280 7.35 3.40 13.66
N ASN A 281 7.43 2.51 12.68
CA ASN A 281 7.92 2.82 11.34
C ASN A 281 6.87 2.40 10.31
N LEU A 282 6.25 3.36 9.64
CA LEU A 282 5.25 3.13 8.58
C LEU A 282 5.89 3.36 7.21
N GLU A 283 5.78 2.38 6.31
CA GLU A 283 6.25 2.49 4.93
C GLU A 283 5.11 2.16 3.96
N ILE A 284 4.84 3.09 3.04
CA ILE A 284 3.83 2.98 2.01
C ILE A 284 4.54 2.87 0.66
N ILE A 285 4.33 1.75 -0.03
CA ILE A 285 4.90 1.52 -1.36
C ILE A 285 3.83 1.04 -2.36
N GLY A 286 4.19 1.08 -3.64
CA GLY A 286 3.35 0.58 -4.73
C GLY A 286 2.28 1.58 -5.19
N ALA A 287 1.78 1.38 -6.40
CA ALA A 287 0.99 2.38 -7.14
C ALA A 287 -0.44 2.64 -6.65
N ALA A 288 -0.91 1.93 -5.62
CA ALA A 288 -2.28 2.10 -5.14
C ALA A 288 -2.36 3.07 -3.98
N THR A 289 -3.39 3.92 -4.00
CA THR A 289 -3.71 4.83 -2.90
C THR A 289 -4.00 4.04 -1.62
N LYS A 290 -3.31 4.44 -0.55
CA LYS A 290 -3.47 3.91 0.81
C LYS A 290 -4.22 4.94 1.65
N THR A 291 -5.50 4.67 1.88
CA THR A 291 -6.39 5.55 2.62
C THR A 291 -6.44 5.16 4.09
N LEU A 292 -6.35 6.15 4.98
CA LEU A 292 -6.54 5.95 6.41
C LEU A 292 -7.99 5.56 6.73
N LEU A 293 -8.15 4.57 7.62
CA LEU A 293 -9.46 4.18 8.16
C LEU A 293 -9.83 4.89 9.46
N GLY A 294 -8.93 5.72 9.99
CA GLY A 294 -9.10 6.43 11.24
C GLY A 294 -7.84 7.17 11.67
N ALA A 295 -7.95 7.89 12.80
CA ALA A 295 -6.84 8.60 13.40
C ALA A 295 -5.64 7.66 13.65
N THR A 296 -4.48 8.04 13.15
CA THR A 296 -3.29 7.19 13.14
C THR A 296 -2.09 7.98 13.63
N THR A 297 -1.18 7.29 14.31
CA THR A 297 0.05 7.90 14.83
C THR A 297 1.26 7.15 14.32
N ALA A 298 2.29 7.89 13.91
CA ALA A 298 3.63 7.35 13.72
C ALA A 298 4.60 7.95 14.72
N THR A 299 5.50 7.15 15.29
CA THR A 299 6.39 7.59 16.39
C THR A 299 7.88 7.62 16.03
N SER A 300 8.29 7.11 14.86
CA SER A 300 9.71 7.06 14.49
C SER A 300 9.94 7.41 13.03
N THR A 301 9.35 6.71 12.07
CA THR A 301 9.47 7.06 10.65
C THR A 301 8.17 6.91 9.90
N VAL A 302 7.93 7.81 8.95
CA VAL A 302 6.92 7.66 7.90
C VAL A 302 7.59 7.81 6.54
N ILE A 303 7.43 6.82 5.68
CA ILE A 303 7.97 6.82 4.32
C ILE A 303 6.81 6.62 3.34
N VAL A 304 6.59 7.61 2.49
CA VAL A 304 5.72 7.49 1.32
C VAL A 304 6.62 7.39 0.10
N ALA A 305 6.80 6.18 -0.42
CA ALA A 305 7.78 5.92 -1.48
C ALA A 305 7.32 6.46 -2.85
N SER A 306 8.29 6.60 -3.77
CA SER A 306 8.02 7.01 -5.15
C SER A 306 6.96 6.16 -5.82
N GLY A 307 5.98 6.84 -6.41
CA GLY A 307 4.84 6.23 -7.09
C GLY A 307 3.75 5.71 -6.14
N ALA A 308 3.90 5.87 -4.82
CA ALA A 308 2.84 5.56 -3.86
C ALA A 308 2.01 6.80 -3.51
N THR A 309 0.77 6.57 -3.09
CA THR A 309 -0.14 7.63 -2.64
C THR A 309 -0.67 7.30 -1.25
N MET A 310 -0.54 8.24 -0.31
CA MET A 310 -1.12 8.16 1.02
C MET A 310 -2.27 9.17 1.11
N ALA A 311 -3.47 8.70 1.42
CA ALA A 311 -4.66 9.54 1.55
C ALA A 311 -5.08 9.65 3.02
N ILE A 312 -4.99 10.86 3.56
CA ILE A 312 -5.36 11.21 4.93
C ILE A 312 -6.89 11.29 5.10
N SER A 313 -7.63 11.53 4.00
CA SER A 313 -9.09 11.69 4.00
C SER A 313 -9.53 12.73 5.02
N THR A 314 -10.43 12.39 5.96
CA THR A 314 -10.96 13.29 7.00
C THR A 314 -10.34 13.05 8.39
N TYR A 315 -9.25 12.29 8.45
CA TYR A 315 -8.65 11.86 9.71
C TYR A 315 -7.39 12.66 10.07
N THR A 316 -7.01 12.61 11.34
CA THR A 316 -5.74 13.15 11.80
C THR A 316 -4.65 12.08 11.73
N PHE A 317 -3.53 12.42 11.09
CA PHE A 317 -2.30 11.64 11.17
C PHE A 317 -1.29 12.36 12.06
N THR A 318 -1.00 11.81 13.24
CA THR A 318 -0.01 12.40 14.14
C THR A 318 1.38 11.86 13.83
N ALA A 319 2.28 12.73 13.37
CA ALA A 319 3.67 12.39 13.07
C ALA A 319 4.66 13.05 14.04
N THR A 320 4.19 13.64 15.15
CA THR A 320 5.05 14.29 16.15
C THR A 320 6.16 13.37 16.65
N GLY A 321 7.41 13.75 16.42
CA GLY A 321 8.59 12.97 16.78
C GLY A 321 8.99 11.89 15.77
N ALA A 322 8.24 11.71 14.69
CA ALA A 322 8.63 10.87 13.56
C ALA A 322 9.38 11.68 12.50
N THR A 323 10.36 11.06 11.85
CA THR A 323 10.92 11.57 10.59
C THR A 323 9.95 11.27 9.46
N TRP A 324 9.51 12.31 8.76
CA TRP A 324 8.62 12.18 7.60
C TRP A 324 9.41 12.30 6.30
N THR A 325 9.23 11.35 5.40
CA THR A 325 9.86 11.34 4.08
C THR A 325 8.82 11.02 3.02
N ASN A 326 8.45 12.03 2.23
CA ASN A 326 7.55 11.85 1.09
C ASN A 326 8.33 11.96 -0.23
N SER A 327 8.40 10.84 -0.96
CA SER A 327 8.86 10.78 -2.34
C SER A 327 7.73 10.40 -3.32
N GLY A 328 6.49 10.31 -2.83
CA GLY A 328 5.30 9.99 -3.60
C GLY A 328 4.27 11.13 -3.55
N THR A 329 3.02 10.79 -3.25
CA THR A 329 1.92 11.74 -3.13
C THR A 329 1.20 11.57 -1.80
N VAL A 330 0.93 12.69 -1.13
CA VAL A 330 0.11 12.76 0.07
C VAL A 330 -1.11 13.62 -0.28
N THR A 331 -2.30 13.11 0.02
CA THR A 331 -3.55 13.84 -0.24
C THR A 331 -4.34 13.99 1.05
N GLU A 332 -4.74 15.22 1.32
CA GLU A 332 -5.58 15.58 2.47
C GLU A 332 -6.93 16.04 1.93
N GLU A 333 -8.01 15.36 2.32
CA GLU A 333 -9.36 15.82 1.99
C GLU A 333 -9.83 16.81 3.05
N THR A 334 -10.99 17.43 2.86
CA THR A 334 -11.54 18.37 3.83
C THR A 334 -11.66 17.74 5.23
N GLY A 335 -10.92 18.30 6.19
CA GLY A 335 -10.88 17.84 7.58
C GLY A 335 -9.79 16.81 7.89
N GLY A 336 -9.02 16.36 6.89
CA GLY A 336 -7.78 15.63 7.14
C GLY A 336 -6.65 16.58 7.50
N SER A 337 -5.81 16.18 8.46
CA SER A 337 -4.64 16.95 8.86
C SER A 337 -3.49 16.03 9.22
N ILE A 338 -2.26 16.47 8.96
CA ILE A 338 -1.05 15.84 9.47
C ILE A 338 -0.51 16.72 10.58
N VAL A 339 -0.30 16.14 11.76
CA VAL A 339 0.22 16.86 12.92
C VAL A 339 1.73 16.69 12.98
N LEU A 340 2.46 17.70 12.52
CA LEU A 340 3.91 17.80 12.62
C LEU A 340 4.31 19.27 12.69
N ALA A 341 4.84 19.70 13.83
CA ALA A 341 5.21 21.10 14.02
C ALA A 341 6.23 21.59 12.98
N ALA A 342 5.89 22.68 12.30
CA ALA A 342 6.81 23.41 11.45
C ALA A 342 7.94 24.07 12.26
N VAL A 343 9.10 24.26 11.62
CA VAL A 343 10.23 25.03 12.17
C VAL A 343 10.57 26.17 11.22
N GLY A 344 10.48 27.41 11.69
CA GLY A 344 10.73 28.58 10.86
C GLY A 344 11.98 29.38 11.24
N VAL A 345 12.48 30.16 10.28
CA VAL A 345 13.68 30.99 10.42
C VAL A 345 13.52 32.31 9.66
N LEU A 346 13.86 33.42 10.32
CA LEU A 346 14.16 34.71 9.70
C LEU A 346 15.66 34.81 9.42
N SER A 347 16.07 35.18 8.20
CA SER A 347 17.48 35.30 7.81
C SER A 347 17.73 36.50 6.88
N ASP A 348 19.00 36.95 6.83
CA ASP A 348 19.47 38.03 5.96
C ASP A 348 19.87 37.55 4.55
N SER A 349 19.76 36.25 4.31
CA SER A 349 20.18 35.57 3.09
C SER A 349 19.34 34.32 2.84
N ALA A 350 19.15 33.93 1.58
CA ALA A 350 18.35 32.75 1.24
C ALA A 350 18.98 31.47 1.82
N GLY A 351 18.24 30.78 2.70
CA GLY A 351 18.72 29.59 3.42
C GLY A 351 19.76 29.87 4.49
N GLY A 352 19.89 31.13 4.93
CA GLY A 352 20.79 31.53 6.00
C GLY A 352 20.31 31.12 7.40
N ASP A 353 21.20 31.27 8.37
CA ASP A 353 20.90 31.02 9.78
C ASP A 353 19.92 32.05 10.36
N ALA A 354 19.28 31.71 11.47
CA ALA A 354 18.37 32.59 12.16
C ALA A 354 19.06 33.86 12.66
N VAL A 355 18.52 35.02 12.28
CA VAL A 355 18.96 36.32 12.78
C VAL A 355 17.97 36.87 13.80
N THR A 356 18.48 37.43 14.89
CA THR A 356 17.69 38.19 15.87
C THR A 356 17.70 39.69 15.56
N THR A 357 18.56 40.14 14.63
CA THR A 357 18.72 41.56 14.28
C THR A 357 19.18 41.74 12.83
N TYR A 358 18.48 42.56 12.04
CA TYR A 358 18.76 42.85 10.61
C TYR A 358 19.69 44.05 10.36
N GLY A 359 20.32 44.61 11.40
CA GLY A 359 21.19 45.78 11.25
C GLY A 359 20.43 47.01 10.75
N ASN A 360 21.03 47.80 9.85
CA ASN A 360 20.35 48.94 9.21
C ASN A 360 19.67 48.49 7.92
N VAL A 361 18.33 48.54 7.87
CA VAL A 361 17.53 48.13 6.69
C VAL A 361 17.57 49.14 5.55
N ASP A 362 18.15 50.33 5.77
CA ASP A 362 18.50 51.25 4.69
C ASP A 362 19.53 50.59 3.74
N ASP A 363 20.44 49.79 4.31
CA ASP A 363 21.53 49.08 3.62
C ASP A 363 21.13 47.63 3.25
N LEU A 364 20.39 46.94 4.12
CA LEU A 364 19.93 45.57 3.92
C LEU A 364 18.41 45.53 3.72
N LYS A 365 18.00 45.49 2.45
CA LYS A 365 16.60 45.68 2.08
C LYS A 365 15.78 44.41 2.01
N VAL A 366 16.32 43.23 2.31
CA VAL A 366 15.62 41.96 2.05
C VAL A 366 15.50 41.15 3.35
N VAL A 367 14.31 40.66 3.61
CA VAL A 367 13.98 39.71 4.66
C VAL A 367 13.74 38.36 4.00
N HIS A 368 14.47 37.34 4.44
CA HIS A 368 14.24 35.97 4.02
C HIS A 368 13.50 35.20 5.12
N VAL A 369 12.49 34.43 4.72
CA VAL A 369 11.78 33.49 5.59
C VAL A 369 11.97 32.09 5.03
N GLN A 370 12.35 31.17 5.91
CA GLN A 370 12.38 29.74 5.62
C GLN A 370 11.46 29.01 6.60
N ILE A 371 10.60 28.14 6.09
CA ILE A 371 9.78 27.22 6.88
C ILE A 371 10.19 25.80 6.51
N THR A 372 10.51 24.99 7.51
CA THR A 372 10.80 23.57 7.36
C THR A 372 9.64 22.78 7.91
N ASP A 373 8.93 22.11 7.02
CA ASP A 373 7.84 21.20 7.32
C ASP A 373 7.78 20.14 6.23
N SER A 374 8.26 18.95 6.56
CA SER A 374 8.30 17.82 5.63
C SER A 374 6.92 17.28 5.24
N THR A 375 5.86 17.62 5.98
CA THR A 375 4.51 17.12 5.70
C THR A 375 3.79 17.94 4.63
N LEU A 376 4.17 19.21 4.47
CA LEU A 376 3.67 20.10 3.42
C LEU A 376 4.26 19.81 2.02
N ASN A 377 5.28 18.95 1.94
CA ASN A 377 5.67 18.31 0.69
C ASN A 377 4.59 17.27 0.34
N LEU A 378 3.54 17.69 -0.37
CA LEU A 378 2.41 16.86 -0.73
C LEU A 378 2.69 16.08 -2.02
N VAL A 379 3.37 16.70 -2.98
CA VAL A 379 3.63 16.11 -4.29
C VAL A 379 5.12 16.14 -4.60
N ALA A 380 5.81 15.02 -4.37
CA ALA A 380 7.26 14.91 -4.57
C ALA A 380 7.75 15.16 -6.02
N ALA A 381 6.85 15.22 -7.00
CA ALA A 381 7.18 15.49 -8.39
C ALA A 381 7.25 16.99 -8.73
N THR A 382 6.73 17.86 -7.86
CA THR A 382 6.64 19.31 -8.05
C THR A 382 7.16 20.02 -6.82
N ALA A 383 7.63 21.26 -6.98
CA ALA A 383 7.89 22.12 -5.83
C ALA A 383 6.55 22.68 -5.36
N ASP A 384 6.20 22.44 -4.10
CA ASP A 384 4.97 22.95 -3.50
C ASP A 384 5.15 24.42 -3.02
N THR A 385 4.03 25.12 -2.82
CA THR A 385 4.03 26.52 -2.37
C THR A 385 3.11 26.73 -1.19
N GLN A 386 3.62 27.45 -0.18
CA GLN A 386 2.89 27.86 1.00
C GLN A 386 2.86 29.39 1.12
N THR A 387 2.12 29.93 2.09
CA THR A 387 2.12 31.36 2.38
C THR A 387 2.47 31.64 3.84
N ALA A 388 3.16 32.75 4.08
CA ALA A 388 3.39 33.29 5.42
C ALA A 388 3.05 34.78 5.42
N THR A 389 2.61 35.30 6.56
CA THR A 389 2.42 36.73 6.77
C THR A 389 3.65 37.31 7.41
N ILE A 390 4.24 38.35 6.83
CA ILE A 390 5.38 39.06 7.41
C ILE A 390 4.92 40.44 7.84
N THR A 391 5.21 40.82 9.08
CA THR A 391 4.77 42.07 9.69
C THR A 391 5.97 42.90 10.12
N SER A 392 6.02 44.14 9.66
CA SER A 392 6.96 45.18 10.13
C SER A 392 6.23 46.07 11.13
N THR A 393 6.87 46.40 12.25
CA THR A 393 6.37 47.38 13.23
C THR A 393 7.48 48.37 13.57
N SER A 394 7.37 49.58 13.02
CA SER A 394 8.37 50.65 13.14
C SER A 394 7.70 52.00 12.90
N GLY A 395 7.03 52.56 13.92
CA GLY A 395 6.20 53.78 13.81
C GLY A 395 4.89 53.62 13.02
N ILE A 396 4.88 52.70 12.05
CA ILE A 396 3.73 52.13 11.35
C ILE A 396 3.76 50.60 11.53
N THR A 397 2.60 49.96 11.45
CA THR A 397 2.48 48.51 11.33
C THR A 397 2.05 48.20 9.92
N ASP A 398 2.83 47.39 9.24
CA ASP A 398 2.58 46.95 7.87
C ASP A 398 2.70 45.42 7.81
N SER A 399 1.86 44.76 7.02
CA SER A 399 1.77 43.31 6.94
C SER A 399 1.53 42.82 5.52
N GLU A 400 2.36 41.88 5.11
CA GLU A 400 2.39 41.38 3.73
C GLU A 400 2.33 39.87 3.69
N THR A 401 1.61 39.35 2.71
CA THR A 401 1.60 37.90 2.44
C THR A 401 2.70 37.55 1.46
N VAL A 402 3.60 36.66 1.88
CA VAL A 402 4.70 36.17 1.06
C VAL A 402 4.44 34.73 0.65
N THR A 403 4.64 34.44 -0.63
CA THR A 403 4.66 33.06 -1.14
C THR A 403 6.01 32.42 -0.84
N LEU A 404 5.98 31.27 -0.18
CA LEU A 404 7.13 30.42 0.10
C LEU A 404 7.11 29.25 -0.89
N THR A 405 8.22 28.98 -1.56
CA THR A 405 8.33 27.86 -2.52
C THR A 405 9.34 26.85 -1.99
N GLU A 406 9.07 25.55 -2.18
CA GLU A 406 10.07 24.54 -1.87
C GLU A 406 11.42 24.82 -2.58
N THR A 407 12.52 24.65 -1.85
CA THR A 407 13.90 24.85 -2.35
C THR A 407 14.30 23.84 -3.42
N GLY A 408 13.58 22.73 -3.50
CA GLY A 408 13.67 21.69 -4.52
C GLY A 408 12.51 20.73 -4.35
N VAL A 409 12.28 19.89 -5.36
CA VAL A 409 11.24 18.85 -5.29
C VAL A 409 11.47 17.94 -4.07
N ALA A 410 10.41 17.69 -3.33
CA ALA A 410 10.41 16.81 -2.18
C ALA A 410 11.34 17.20 -1.01
N THR A 411 11.62 18.49 -0.85
CA THR A 411 12.54 18.96 0.22
C THR A 411 11.83 19.20 1.54
N GLY A 412 10.56 19.61 1.54
CA GLY A 412 9.88 20.07 2.75
C GLY A 412 10.48 21.35 3.35
N ILE A 413 11.30 22.06 2.58
CA ILE A 413 11.95 23.32 2.98
C ILE A 413 11.44 24.41 2.05
N PHE A 414 10.64 25.33 2.57
CA PHE A 414 9.98 26.39 1.84
C PHE A 414 10.67 27.72 2.11
N GLN A 415 11.03 28.46 1.06
CA GLN A 415 11.69 29.75 1.16
C GLN A 415 10.94 30.84 0.40
N GLY A 416 10.92 32.03 0.97
CA GLY A 416 10.42 33.25 0.34
C GLY A 416 11.17 34.47 0.84
N ASN A 417 10.93 35.62 0.22
CA ASN A 417 11.53 36.87 0.64
C ASN A 417 10.61 38.05 0.38
N ILE A 418 10.86 39.13 1.10
CA ILE A 418 10.23 40.44 0.89
C ILE A 418 11.23 41.54 1.17
N THR A 419 11.01 42.72 0.59
CA THR A 419 11.91 43.86 0.77
C THR A 419 11.34 44.97 1.63
N PHE A 420 12.19 45.69 2.35
CA PHE A 420 11.84 46.90 3.08
C PHE A 420 11.71 48.12 2.17
N ARG A 421 10.84 49.06 2.57
CA ARG A 421 10.70 50.39 1.97
C ARG A 421 10.46 51.46 3.05
N LEU A 422 11.19 52.57 2.98
CA LEU A 422 10.91 53.72 3.83
C LEU A 422 9.61 54.39 3.35
N SER A 423 8.59 54.44 4.20
CA SER A 423 7.30 55.05 3.84
C SER A 423 6.58 55.66 5.04
N GLY A 424 5.84 56.75 4.78
CA GLY A 424 4.96 57.38 5.76
C GLY A 424 3.60 56.69 5.90
N SER A 425 3.28 55.75 5.01
CA SER A 425 1.98 55.08 4.90
C SER A 425 2.15 53.63 4.46
N ASP A 426 1.25 52.76 4.91
CA ASP A 426 1.13 51.36 4.48
C ASP A 426 0.74 51.28 2.99
N VAL A 427 1.58 50.61 2.18
CA VAL A 427 1.34 50.30 0.77
C VAL A 427 1.77 48.88 0.46
N SER A 428 0.88 48.16 -0.24
CA SER A 428 1.14 46.76 -0.57
C SER A 428 2.36 46.52 -1.48
N GLY A 429 3.07 45.42 -1.23
CA GLY A 429 4.12 44.81 -2.04
C GLY A 429 5.52 44.88 -1.42
N GLN A 430 5.73 45.65 -0.35
CA GLN A 430 7.02 45.79 0.35
C GLN A 430 6.75 46.11 1.83
N LEU A 431 7.64 45.70 2.73
CA LEU A 431 7.53 46.02 4.15
C LEU A 431 7.87 47.49 4.40
N ASP A 432 6.85 48.29 4.67
CA ASP A 432 7.00 49.69 5.01
C ASP A 432 7.53 49.86 6.46
N TYR A 433 8.44 50.83 6.66
CA TYR A 433 9.00 51.14 7.98
C TYR A 433 9.24 52.65 8.20
N GLN A 434 9.29 53.06 9.48
CA GLN A 434 9.71 54.40 9.92
C GLN A 434 10.63 54.33 11.15
N GLY A 435 11.94 54.39 10.92
CA GLY A 435 12.93 54.26 11.98
C GLY A 435 13.27 52.80 12.30
N GLY A 436 13.81 52.55 13.49
CA GLY A 436 14.04 51.20 13.99
C GLY A 436 12.80 50.56 14.58
N GLY A 437 12.69 49.24 14.44
CA GLY A 437 11.51 48.48 14.84
C GLY A 437 11.74 46.97 14.86
N THR A 438 10.68 46.21 14.70
CA THR A 438 10.70 44.74 14.66
C THR A 438 10.06 44.22 13.39
N VAL A 439 10.62 43.16 12.83
CA VAL A 439 10.00 42.35 11.79
C VAL A 439 9.67 40.98 12.38
N SER A 440 8.50 40.45 12.06
CA SER A 440 8.08 39.11 12.44
C SER A 440 7.46 38.40 11.25
N TYR A 441 7.39 37.08 11.29
CA TYR A 441 6.45 36.34 10.44
C TYR A 441 5.52 35.49 11.29
N THR A 442 4.40 35.16 10.68
CA THR A 442 3.43 34.18 11.14
C THR A 442 3.18 33.21 10.00
N PHE A 443 3.47 31.93 10.26
CA PHE A 443 3.15 30.82 9.39
C PHE A 443 2.06 29.98 10.06
N THR A 444 1.03 29.60 9.32
CA THR A 444 -0.01 28.68 9.79
C THR A 444 -0.19 27.61 8.74
N ASP A 445 -0.11 26.34 9.14
CA ASP A 445 -0.46 25.25 8.23
C ASP A 445 -1.95 25.39 7.84
N SER A 446 -2.21 25.42 6.54
CA SER A 446 -3.56 25.58 5.99
C SER A 446 -4.46 24.40 6.32
N GLN A 447 -3.88 23.24 6.62
CA GLN A 447 -4.59 21.98 6.87
C GLN A 447 -4.55 21.61 8.36
N GLU A 448 -3.57 22.12 9.10
CA GLU A 448 -3.51 22.11 10.56
C GLU A 448 -3.50 23.53 11.15
N SER A 449 -4.66 24.19 11.25
CA SER A 449 -4.75 25.56 11.79
C SER A 449 -4.22 25.76 13.23
N ALA A 450 -4.00 24.67 13.97
CA ALA A 450 -3.39 24.70 15.29
C ALA A 450 -1.85 24.75 15.24
N ASP A 451 -1.24 24.33 14.12
CA ASP A 451 0.18 24.50 13.87
C ASP A 451 0.43 25.91 13.32
N THR A 452 0.78 26.79 14.24
CA THR A 452 1.16 28.17 13.94
C THR A 452 2.54 28.42 14.50
N GLU A 453 3.43 28.87 13.63
CA GLU A 453 4.82 29.20 13.94
C GLU A 453 4.98 30.72 13.79
N THR A 454 5.68 31.34 14.76
CA THR A 454 6.06 32.75 14.66
C THR A 454 7.49 32.96 15.13
N ALA A 455 8.23 33.84 14.46
CA ALA A 455 9.47 34.40 14.99
C ALA A 455 9.57 35.91 14.72
N SER A 456 10.47 36.58 15.45
CA SER A 456 10.69 38.03 15.30
C SER A 456 12.17 38.39 15.42
N ALA A 457 12.54 39.50 14.77
CA ALA A 457 13.88 40.08 14.79
C ALA A 457 13.79 41.62 14.82
N SER A 458 14.76 42.27 15.43
CA SER A 458 14.84 43.73 15.46
C SER A 458 15.54 44.30 14.23
N PHE A 459 15.27 45.55 13.88
CA PHE A 459 16.02 46.28 12.88
C PHE A 459 16.16 47.75 13.24
N THR A 460 17.15 48.41 12.64
CA THR A 460 17.34 49.87 12.67
C THR A 460 17.11 50.42 11.27
N GLY A 461 16.75 51.69 11.16
CA GLY A 461 16.51 52.33 9.87
C GLY A 461 16.31 53.83 10.03
N THR A 462 16.32 54.56 8.92
CA THR A 462 16.01 55.98 8.91
C THR A 462 14.59 56.26 9.37
N THR A 463 14.43 57.23 10.26
CA THR A 463 13.11 57.81 10.59
C THR A 463 12.65 58.66 9.40
N ALA A 464 11.38 58.53 9.01
CA ALA A 464 10.79 59.43 8.01
C ALA A 464 10.97 60.89 8.48
N GLY A 465 11.81 61.64 7.78
CA GLY A 465 12.14 63.01 8.17
C GLY A 465 10.91 63.91 8.13
N GLY A 466 10.62 64.59 9.24
CA GLY A 466 9.68 65.70 9.27
C GLY A 466 10.21 66.88 8.47
N GLY A 467 9.96 66.88 7.16
CA GLY A 467 10.22 68.03 6.28
C GLY A 467 9.24 69.15 6.59
N GLY A 468 9.71 70.17 7.31
CA GLY A 468 8.97 71.41 7.56
C GLY A 468 8.62 72.18 6.28
N GLY A 469 7.44 72.79 6.30
CA GLY A 469 6.75 73.51 5.23
C GLY A 469 7.57 74.46 4.35
N GLY A 470 7.22 74.42 3.06
CA GLY A 470 7.42 75.49 2.09
C GLY A 470 6.22 75.50 1.15
N GLY A 471 5.26 76.40 1.38
CA GLY A 471 4.03 76.49 0.60
C GLY A 471 4.23 76.99 -0.82
N GLY A 472 3.33 76.59 -1.71
CA GLY A 472 3.18 77.25 -3.01
C GLY A 472 2.45 76.42 -4.07
N GLY A 473 1.16 76.76 -4.28
CA GLY A 473 0.55 76.75 -5.61
C GLY A 473 0.06 75.41 -6.14
N GLY A 474 -1.26 75.26 -6.19
CA GLY A 474 -1.92 74.09 -6.77
C GLY A 474 -1.68 73.94 -8.27
N ALA A 475 -1.64 72.68 -8.70
CA ALA A 475 -2.07 72.27 -10.03
C ALA A 475 -2.75 70.90 -9.90
N VAL A 476 -3.93 70.83 -10.48
CA VAL A 476 -4.85 69.69 -10.50
C VAL A 476 -4.21 68.53 -11.26
N ALA A 477 -4.49 67.31 -10.79
CA ALA A 477 -4.03 66.04 -11.34
C ALA A 477 -4.20 65.93 -12.86
N ALA A 478 -3.14 65.48 -13.55
CA ALA A 478 -3.23 64.92 -14.89
C ALA A 478 -3.15 63.40 -14.80
N THR A 479 -4.27 62.75 -15.12
CA THR A 479 -4.40 61.31 -15.32
C THR A 479 -3.49 60.86 -16.48
N PRO A 480 -2.62 59.83 -16.31
CA PRO A 480 -1.89 59.26 -17.44
C PRO A 480 -2.85 58.65 -18.47
N ALA A 481 -2.65 58.98 -19.75
CA ALA A 481 -3.40 58.39 -20.84
C ALA A 481 -2.94 56.94 -21.11
N THR A 482 -3.89 56.01 -21.16
CA THR A 482 -3.69 54.65 -21.63
C THR A 482 -3.35 54.66 -23.13
N PRO A 483 -2.26 54.00 -23.60
CA PRO A 483 -1.93 53.90 -25.01
C PRO A 483 -3.02 53.20 -25.83
N ALA A 484 -3.27 53.70 -27.05
CA ALA A 484 -4.18 53.05 -28.00
C ALA A 484 -3.53 51.81 -28.64
N VAL A 485 -4.32 50.75 -28.79
CA VAL A 485 -3.97 49.53 -29.54
C VAL A 485 -3.78 49.89 -31.02
N PRO A 486 -2.68 49.52 -31.68
CA PRO A 486 -2.51 49.70 -33.12
C PRO A 486 -3.58 48.93 -33.91
N ALA A 487 -4.22 49.59 -34.86
CA ALA A 487 -5.12 48.94 -35.82
C ALA A 487 -4.32 48.17 -36.88
N THR A 488 -4.79 46.97 -37.20
CA THR A 488 -4.35 46.13 -38.31
C THR A 488 -4.48 46.87 -39.66
N PRO A 489 -3.43 46.99 -40.49
CA PRO A 489 -3.56 47.50 -41.83
C PRO A 489 -4.40 46.58 -42.73
N ALA A 490 -5.39 47.17 -43.41
CA ALA A 490 -6.10 46.54 -44.51
C ALA A 490 -5.27 46.64 -45.81
N VAL A 491 -5.21 45.55 -46.59
CA VAL A 491 -4.71 45.57 -47.96
C VAL A 491 -5.78 45.00 -48.90
N PRO A 492 -6.39 45.82 -49.76
CA PRO A 492 -7.18 45.36 -50.91
C PRO A 492 -6.36 45.38 -52.21
N GLY A 493 -6.43 44.31 -53.02
CA GLY A 493 -6.13 44.42 -54.47
C GLY A 493 -5.49 43.23 -55.19
N VAL A 494 -6.30 42.21 -55.48
CA VAL A 494 -6.36 41.36 -56.70
C VAL A 494 -5.12 40.67 -57.30
N THR A 495 -5.16 39.33 -57.33
CA THR A 495 -4.68 38.51 -58.44
C THR A 495 -5.77 37.46 -58.75
N PRO A 496 -6.13 37.19 -60.03
CA PRO A 496 -7.26 36.32 -60.36
C PRO A 496 -7.08 34.89 -59.85
N ALA A 497 -8.14 34.35 -59.27
CA ALA A 497 -8.18 32.98 -58.77
C ALA A 497 -8.06 31.97 -59.92
N VAL A 498 -7.15 31.01 -59.74
CA VAL A 498 -7.15 29.74 -60.47
C VAL A 498 -8.47 29.02 -60.13
N PRO A 499 -9.23 28.51 -61.11
CA PRO A 499 -10.42 27.72 -60.84
C PRO A 499 -10.07 26.55 -59.92
N ALA A 500 -10.74 26.47 -58.77
CA ALA A 500 -10.58 25.33 -57.86
C ALA A 500 -11.03 24.05 -58.57
N THR A 501 -10.18 23.02 -58.46
CA THR A 501 -10.48 21.63 -58.82
C THR A 501 -11.83 21.22 -58.22
N PRO A 502 -12.73 20.55 -58.96
CA PRO A 502 -13.99 20.04 -58.42
C PRO A 502 -13.76 19.25 -57.13
N ALA A 503 -14.55 19.56 -56.09
CA ALA A 503 -14.47 18.85 -54.83
C ALA A 503 -14.71 17.35 -55.07
N VAL A 504 -13.77 16.53 -54.59
CA VAL A 504 -13.97 15.09 -54.45
C VAL A 504 -15.20 14.87 -53.55
N PRO A 505 -16.15 13.99 -53.91
CA PRO A 505 -17.31 13.70 -53.07
C PRO A 505 -16.86 13.42 -51.64
N ALA A 506 -17.47 14.10 -50.68
CA ALA A 506 -17.16 13.90 -49.27
C ALA A 506 -17.32 12.42 -48.93
N THR A 507 -16.24 11.82 -48.40
CA THR A 507 -16.31 10.53 -47.73
C THR A 507 -17.40 10.60 -46.66
N PRO A 508 -18.33 9.63 -46.56
CA PRO A 508 -19.39 9.66 -45.56
C PRO A 508 -18.79 9.91 -44.17
N ALA A 509 -19.37 10.87 -43.44
CA ALA A 509 -18.91 11.21 -42.09
C ALA A 509 -18.95 9.95 -41.21
N VAL A 510 -17.80 9.53 -40.71
CA VAL A 510 -17.71 8.48 -39.69
C VAL A 510 -18.43 9.03 -38.45
N PRO A 511 -19.38 8.29 -37.85
CA PRO A 511 -20.11 8.77 -36.67
C PRO A 511 -19.11 9.09 -35.55
N THR A 512 -19.19 10.30 -35.00
CA THR A 512 -18.33 10.74 -33.89
C THR A 512 -19.06 10.59 -32.56
N LEU A 513 -18.31 10.54 -31.45
CA LEU A 513 -18.89 10.49 -30.10
C LEU A 513 -19.82 11.69 -29.84
N GLU A 514 -19.49 12.85 -30.41
CA GLU A 514 -20.28 14.08 -30.35
C GLU A 514 -21.61 13.96 -31.12
N SER A 515 -21.63 13.28 -32.27
CA SER A 515 -22.85 13.01 -33.04
C SER A 515 -23.80 12.06 -32.31
N VAL A 516 -23.25 11.03 -31.64
CA VAL A 516 -24.02 10.10 -30.81
C VAL A 516 -24.64 10.82 -29.60
N GLN A 517 -23.87 11.69 -28.93
CA GLN A 517 -24.36 12.49 -27.81
C GLN A 517 -25.50 13.44 -28.22
N GLY A 518 -25.40 14.10 -29.38
CA GLY A 518 -26.47 14.95 -29.90
C GLY A 518 -27.79 14.20 -30.16
N LYS A 519 -27.71 12.97 -30.65
CA LYS A 519 -28.89 12.11 -30.88
C LYS A 519 -29.49 11.57 -29.58
N VAL A 520 -28.67 11.22 -28.60
CA VAL A 520 -29.14 10.86 -27.25
C VAL A 520 -29.95 11.99 -26.62
N VAL A 521 -29.45 13.23 -26.71
CA VAL A 521 -30.18 14.41 -26.21
C VAL A 521 -31.51 14.61 -26.95
N SER A 522 -31.55 14.39 -28.26
CA SER A 522 -32.78 14.48 -29.06
C SER A 522 -33.83 13.42 -28.65
N VAL A 523 -33.41 12.17 -28.43
CA VAL A 523 -34.27 11.08 -27.97
C VAL A 523 -34.82 11.38 -26.57
N ILE A 524 -33.98 11.85 -25.64
CA ILE A 524 -34.40 12.24 -24.29
C ILE A 524 -35.46 13.35 -24.36
N ALA A 525 -35.26 14.36 -25.20
CA ALA A 525 -36.20 15.46 -25.37
C ALA A 525 -37.56 15.03 -25.97
N LYS A 526 -37.58 14.01 -26.83
CA LYS A 526 -38.82 13.46 -27.41
C LYS A 526 -39.54 12.52 -26.44
N VAL A 527 -38.80 11.69 -25.71
CA VAL A 527 -39.37 10.83 -24.66
C VAL A 527 -40.01 11.68 -23.55
N ALA A 528 -39.40 12.81 -23.19
CA ALA A 528 -39.94 13.72 -22.19
C ALA A 528 -41.28 14.37 -22.58
N LYS A 529 -41.66 14.35 -23.87
CA LYS A 529 -42.94 14.87 -24.38
C LYS A 529 -44.03 13.81 -24.51
N LEU A 530 -43.71 12.53 -24.26
CA LEU A 530 -44.70 11.45 -24.31
C LEU A 530 -45.71 11.57 -23.16
N THR A 531 -46.98 11.39 -23.47
CA THR A 531 -48.07 11.29 -22.50
C THR A 531 -48.80 9.97 -22.68
N LYS A 532 -49.68 9.61 -21.73
CA LYS A 532 -50.48 8.37 -21.78
C LYS A 532 -51.31 8.20 -23.07
N ASN A 533 -51.59 9.30 -23.78
CA ASN A 533 -52.37 9.32 -25.03
C ASN A 533 -51.54 9.65 -26.27
N SER A 534 -50.20 9.61 -26.20
CA SER A 534 -49.35 9.91 -27.36
C SER A 534 -49.66 8.98 -28.53
N PRO A 535 -49.84 9.51 -29.76
CA PRO A 535 -50.14 8.71 -30.95
C PRO A 535 -49.07 7.65 -31.22
N ALA A 536 -49.47 6.49 -31.72
CA ALA A 536 -48.56 5.39 -32.08
C ALA A 536 -47.47 5.82 -33.09
N THR A 537 -47.74 6.86 -33.89
CA THR A 537 -46.77 7.45 -34.83
C THR A 537 -45.60 8.15 -34.14
N GLU A 538 -45.82 8.77 -32.98
CA GLU A 538 -44.77 9.41 -32.18
C GLU A 538 -43.89 8.37 -31.49
N LEU A 539 -44.49 7.30 -30.96
CA LEU A 539 -43.73 6.17 -30.41
C LEU A 539 -42.88 5.49 -31.48
N LYS A 540 -43.42 5.29 -32.69
CA LYS A 540 -42.68 4.72 -33.80
C LYS A 540 -41.49 5.60 -34.23
N ALA A 541 -41.67 6.93 -34.27
CA ALA A 541 -40.59 7.85 -34.59
C ALA A 541 -39.43 7.79 -33.57
N ILE A 542 -39.76 7.69 -32.28
CA ILE A 542 -38.76 7.53 -31.21
C ILE A 542 -38.04 6.17 -31.32
N GLN A 543 -38.76 5.09 -31.64
CA GLN A 543 -38.18 3.76 -31.85
C GLN A 543 -37.23 3.74 -33.06
N ASP A 544 -37.60 4.40 -34.16
CA ASP A 544 -36.77 4.50 -35.38
C ASP A 544 -35.46 5.29 -35.08
N GLU A 545 -35.52 6.33 -34.23
CA GLU A 545 -34.32 7.09 -33.80
C GLU A 545 -33.40 6.31 -32.86
N ILE A 546 -33.97 5.52 -31.93
CA ILE A 546 -33.19 4.62 -31.07
C ILE A 546 -32.50 3.54 -31.93
N LEU A 547 -33.18 3.01 -32.94
CA LEU A 547 -32.59 2.04 -33.87
C LEU A 547 -31.41 2.66 -34.65
N ALA A 548 -31.56 3.90 -35.12
CA ALA A 548 -30.49 4.63 -35.79
C ALA A 548 -29.28 4.88 -34.87
N LEU A 549 -29.52 5.19 -33.59
CA LEU A 549 -28.46 5.37 -32.58
C LEU A 549 -27.70 4.07 -32.32
N LEU A 550 -28.40 2.93 -32.26
CA LEU A 550 -27.77 1.61 -32.06
C LEU A 550 -26.89 1.21 -33.26
N ILE A 551 -27.29 1.58 -34.48
CA ILE A 551 -26.49 1.36 -35.68
C ILE A 551 -25.22 2.21 -35.65
N GLU A 552 -25.31 3.48 -35.24
CA GLU A 552 -24.14 4.35 -35.13
C GLU A 552 -23.18 3.94 -34.01
N LEU A 553 -23.69 3.50 -32.86
CA LEU A 553 -22.85 2.93 -31.80
C LEU A 553 -22.06 1.70 -32.26
N LYS A 554 -22.72 0.80 -33.02
CA LYS A 554 -22.03 -0.35 -33.63
C LYS A 554 -20.97 0.10 -34.65
N ALA A 555 -21.26 1.12 -35.46
CA ALA A 555 -20.30 1.66 -36.42
C ALA A 555 -19.06 2.29 -35.74
N VAL A 556 -19.25 3.03 -34.63
CA VAL A 556 -18.16 3.57 -33.80
C VAL A 556 -17.32 2.45 -33.19
N GLN A 557 -17.96 1.38 -32.68
CA GLN A 557 -17.27 0.22 -32.14
C GLN A 557 -16.47 -0.55 -33.20
N THR A 558 -16.97 -0.64 -34.43
CA THR A 558 -16.25 -1.27 -35.55
C THR A 558 -15.12 -0.40 -36.12
N ALA A 559 -15.26 0.93 -36.05
CA ALA A 559 -14.21 1.87 -36.45
C ALA A 559 -13.03 1.91 -35.45
N GLN A 560 -13.18 1.29 -34.29
CA GLN A 560 -12.18 1.20 -33.22
C GLN A 560 -11.55 -0.22 -33.12
N GLN A 561 -11.65 -1.06 -34.17
CA GLN A 561 -11.01 -2.37 -34.19
C GLN A 561 -9.51 -2.28 -34.53
N THR A 562 -8.71 -2.72 -33.56
CA THR A 562 -7.27 -2.96 -33.63
C THR A 562 -6.91 -4.22 -34.44
N PRO A 563 -5.64 -4.37 -34.89
CA PRO A 563 -5.24 -5.43 -35.83
C PRO A 563 -5.31 -6.84 -35.22
N ALA A 564 -5.75 -7.81 -36.03
CA ALA A 564 -5.70 -9.24 -35.72
C ALA A 564 -4.24 -9.71 -35.52
N GLY A 565 -3.88 -10.01 -34.27
CA GLY A 565 -2.71 -10.80 -33.91
C GLY A 565 -3.05 -12.29 -33.82
N VAL A 566 -2.07 -13.15 -34.04
CA VAL A 566 -2.19 -14.60 -33.86
C VAL A 566 -2.20 -14.89 -32.37
N ALA A 567 -3.32 -15.38 -31.82
CA ALA A 567 -3.37 -15.79 -30.41
C ALA A 567 -2.42 -16.98 -30.17
N LEU A 568 -1.36 -16.75 -29.40
CA LEU A 568 -0.32 -17.73 -29.07
C LEU A 568 -0.44 -18.26 -27.63
N GLY A 569 -1.41 -17.79 -26.85
CA GLY A 569 -1.58 -18.19 -25.45
C GLY A 569 -0.67 -17.46 -24.47
N PHE A 570 0.01 -16.38 -24.88
CA PHE A 570 1.03 -15.71 -24.07
C PHE A 570 0.45 -14.61 -23.18
N ASN A 571 0.59 -14.74 -21.86
CA ASN A 571 0.13 -13.74 -20.90
C ASN A 571 1.31 -13.02 -20.22
N PHE A 572 1.71 -11.88 -20.79
CA PHE A 572 2.76 -11.02 -20.25
C PHE A 572 2.24 -10.19 -19.06
N VAL A 573 2.61 -10.59 -17.84
CA VAL A 573 2.20 -9.88 -16.60
C VAL A 573 3.33 -9.10 -15.93
N ARG A 574 4.60 -9.47 -16.18
CA ARG A 574 5.80 -8.86 -15.56
C ARG A 574 6.50 -7.88 -16.50
N PRO A 575 7.11 -6.79 -16.02
CA PRO A 575 7.93 -5.91 -16.86
C PRO A 575 9.17 -6.64 -17.36
N LEU A 576 9.47 -6.48 -18.66
CA LEU A 576 10.66 -7.05 -19.29
C LEU A 576 11.54 -5.93 -19.85
N ALA A 577 12.85 -5.99 -19.61
CA ALA A 577 13.81 -4.97 -20.01
C ALA A 577 15.15 -5.60 -20.41
N LEU A 578 16.02 -4.80 -21.05
CA LEU A 578 17.35 -5.20 -21.47
C LEU A 578 18.15 -5.81 -20.30
N GLY A 579 18.82 -6.94 -20.56
CA GLY A 579 19.69 -7.62 -19.59
C GLY A 579 19.01 -8.76 -18.83
N LEU A 580 17.67 -8.86 -18.86
CA LEU A 580 16.95 -9.93 -18.17
C LEU A 580 17.08 -11.29 -18.88
N ARG A 581 17.00 -12.37 -18.09
CA ARG A 581 16.90 -13.76 -18.56
C ARG A 581 15.73 -14.47 -17.88
N HIS A 582 14.72 -14.89 -18.65
CA HIS A 582 13.53 -15.53 -18.09
C HIS A 582 12.70 -16.27 -19.15
N ALA A 583 11.78 -17.15 -18.71
CA ALA A 583 10.83 -17.83 -19.60
C ALA A 583 9.92 -16.84 -20.35
N ASP A 584 9.48 -15.76 -19.71
CA ASP A 584 8.66 -14.71 -20.35
C ASP A 584 9.40 -14.00 -21.50
N ILE A 585 10.73 -14.03 -21.52
CA ILE A 585 11.54 -13.46 -22.59
C ILE A 585 11.56 -14.39 -23.80
N ASN A 586 11.45 -15.72 -23.59
CA ASN A 586 11.21 -16.67 -24.69
C ASN A 586 9.87 -16.35 -25.36
N ASN A 587 8.81 -16.21 -24.57
CA ASN A 587 7.47 -15.89 -25.07
C ASN A 587 7.47 -14.54 -25.80
N LEU A 588 8.18 -13.53 -25.29
CA LEU A 588 8.31 -12.22 -25.94
C LEU A 588 9.02 -12.35 -27.29
N GLN A 589 10.12 -13.09 -27.34
CA GLN A 589 10.88 -13.30 -28.57
C GLN A 589 10.09 -14.12 -29.59
N GLU A 590 9.29 -15.10 -29.16
CA GLU A 590 8.37 -15.86 -30.00
C GLU A 590 7.26 -14.98 -30.57
N ALA A 591 6.65 -14.11 -29.75
CA ALA A 591 5.65 -13.14 -30.18
C ALA A 591 6.22 -12.12 -31.17
N LEU A 592 7.39 -11.52 -30.88
CA LEU A 592 7.99 -10.52 -31.77
C LEU A 592 8.47 -11.14 -33.10
N LYS A 593 8.88 -12.41 -33.10
CA LYS A 593 9.31 -13.14 -34.30
C LYS A 593 8.20 -13.34 -35.31
N THR A 594 6.92 -13.28 -34.91
CA THR A 594 5.80 -13.40 -35.87
C THR A 594 5.81 -12.27 -36.90
N ASP A 595 6.46 -11.15 -36.60
CA ASP A 595 6.64 -10.03 -37.51
C ASP A 595 8.12 -9.79 -37.83
N SER A 596 8.55 -10.34 -38.97
CA SER A 596 9.92 -10.18 -39.48
C SER A 596 10.33 -8.73 -39.78
N SER A 597 9.38 -7.80 -39.92
CA SER A 597 9.70 -6.35 -40.08
C SER A 597 10.13 -5.71 -38.75
N ILE A 598 9.64 -6.25 -37.63
CA ILE A 598 9.96 -5.83 -36.27
C ILE A 598 11.18 -6.58 -35.76
N TYR A 599 11.20 -7.92 -35.88
CA TYR A 599 12.27 -8.77 -35.32
C TYR A 599 12.90 -9.70 -36.38
N PRO A 600 13.68 -9.15 -37.32
CA PRO A 600 14.27 -9.91 -38.43
C PRO A 600 15.29 -10.96 -37.96
N GLU A 601 15.91 -10.76 -36.79
CA GLU A 601 16.85 -11.72 -36.22
C GLU A 601 16.16 -13.01 -35.76
N GLY A 602 14.89 -12.94 -35.33
CA GLY A 602 14.05 -14.10 -35.00
C GLY A 602 14.64 -15.07 -33.96
N LEU A 603 15.58 -14.60 -33.13
CA LEU A 603 16.29 -15.40 -32.14
C LEU A 603 15.49 -15.50 -30.84
N VAL A 604 15.20 -16.73 -30.41
CA VAL A 604 14.57 -17.04 -29.12
C VAL A 604 15.64 -17.66 -28.22
N THR A 605 16.27 -16.83 -27.39
CA THR A 605 17.42 -17.20 -26.55
C THR A 605 17.10 -17.11 -25.06
N GLY A 606 15.93 -16.57 -24.70
CA GLY A 606 15.53 -16.30 -23.33
C GLY A 606 16.29 -15.16 -22.67
N TYR A 607 17.15 -14.47 -23.42
CA TYR A 607 17.90 -13.30 -22.99
C TYR A 607 17.47 -12.05 -23.74
N PHE A 608 17.09 -11.01 -23.00
CA PHE A 608 16.71 -9.73 -23.58
C PHE A 608 17.96 -8.93 -23.90
N GLY A 609 18.55 -9.21 -25.06
CA GLY A 609 19.74 -8.51 -25.58
C GLY A 609 19.40 -7.35 -26.54
N PRO A 610 20.43 -6.76 -27.18
CA PRO A 610 20.26 -5.62 -28.09
C PRO A 610 19.32 -5.87 -29.29
N ALA A 611 19.22 -7.11 -29.77
CA ALA A 611 18.30 -7.47 -30.85
C ALA A 611 16.84 -7.42 -30.39
N THR A 612 16.54 -7.98 -29.22
CA THR A 612 15.20 -7.93 -28.61
C THR A 612 14.80 -6.50 -28.23
N LEU A 613 15.76 -5.68 -27.77
CA LEU A 613 15.53 -4.26 -27.51
C LEU A 613 15.07 -3.50 -28.75
N ARG A 614 15.80 -3.64 -29.88
CA ARG A 614 15.40 -3.02 -31.14
C ARG A 614 14.03 -3.49 -31.61
N ALA A 615 13.73 -4.78 -31.42
CA ALA A 615 12.42 -5.34 -31.76
C ALA A 615 11.30 -4.74 -30.88
N VAL A 616 11.51 -4.60 -29.58
CA VAL A 616 10.53 -3.95 -28.69
C VAL A 616 10.33 -2.48 -29.05
N GLN A 617 11.40 -1.75 -29.37
CA GLN A 617 11.32 -0.36 -29.83
C GLN A 617 10.49 -0.22 -31.11
N LYS A 618 10.79 -1.05 -32.13
CA LYS A 618 10.01 -1.08 -33.38
C LYS A 618 8.56 -1.49 -33.17
N PHE A 619 8.30 -2.44 -32.27
CA PHE A 619 6.95 -2.82 -31.89
C PHE A 619 6.21 -1.64 -31.25
N GLN A 620 6.84 -0.94 -30.32
CA GLN A 620 6.26 0.23 -29.67
C GLN A 620 5.97 1.36 -30.67
N GLU A 621 6.87 1.62 -31.61
CA GLU A 621 6.64 2.61 -32.67
C GLU A 621 5.50 2.18 -33.61
N LYS A 622 5.49 0.91 -34.03
CA LYS A 622 4.45 0.38 -34.93
C LYS A 622 3.05 0.52 -34.35
N TYR A 623 2.90 0.35 -33.03
CA TYR A 623 1.62 0.42 -32.35
C TYR A 623 1.38 1.75 -31.62
N GLY A 624 2.22 2.77 -31.82
CA GLY A 624 2.05 4.10 -31.23
C GLY A 624 2.13 4.14 -29.70
N ILE A 625 2.86 3.20 -29.09
CA ILE A 625 2.96 3.05 -27.63
C ILE A 625 4.01 3.99 -27.03
N ALA A 626 5.20 4.05 -27.65
CA ALA A 626 6.31 4.88 -27.21
C ALA A 626 7.25 5.14 -28.40
N SER A 627 7.92 6.30 -28.38
CA SER A 627 8.95 6.68 -29.36
C SER A 627 10.22 7.14 -28.65
N SER A 628 11.29 7.36 -29.41
CA SER A 628 12.57 7.83 -28.86
C SER A 628 12.38 9.11 -28.03
N GLY A 629 12.80 9.07 -26.76
CA GLY A 629 12.64 10.17 -25.79
C GLY A 629 11.45 10.00 -24.83
N THR A 630 10.52 9.08 -25.09
CA THR A 630 9.45 8.74 -24.14
C THR A 630 9.96 7.81 -23.04
N PRO A 631 9.65 8.06 -21.75
CA PRO A 631 9.93 7.12 -20.67
C PRO A 631 9.34 5.73 -20.96
N GLY A 632 10.19 4.69 -20.94
CA GLY A 632 9.78 3.31 -21.22
C GLY A 632 9.98 2.85 -22.67
N TYR A 633 10.50 3.70 -23.56
CA TYR A 633 10.93 3.30 -24.90
C TYR A 633 12.02 2.22 -24.81
N GLY A 634 11.76 1.05 -25.40
CA GLY A 634 12.59 -0.16 -25.33
C GLY A 634 12.33 -1.08 -24.15
N ASN A 635 11.46 -0.70 -23.20
CA ASN A 635 11.03 -1.56 -22.09
C ASN A 635 9.60 -2.08 -22.31
N VAL A 636 9.35 -3.34 -21.96
CA VAL A 636 8.02 -3.95 -22.05
C VAL A 636 7.19 -3.59 -20.80
N GLY A 637 6.83 -2.31 -20.72
CA GLY A 637 5.99 -1.72 -19.67
C GLY A 637 4.50 -2.09 -19.81
N PRO A 638 3.63 -1.59 -18.91
CA PRO A 638 2.20 -1.96 -18.90
C PRO A 638 1.49 -1.76 -20.24
N ALA A 639 1.73 -0.64 -20.93
CA ALA A 639 1.13 -0.37 -22.24
C ALA A 639 1.62 -1.34 -23.33
N THR A 640 2.92 -1.65 -23.35
CA THR A 640 3.48 -2.64 -24.29
C THR A 640 2.98 -4.05 -24.01
N ARG A 641 2.86 -4.45 -22.73
CA ARG A 641 2.28 -5.74 -22.34
C ARG A 641 0.80 -5.84 -22.67
N ALA A 642 0.03 -4.78 -22.43
CA ALA A 642 -1.37 -4.73 -22.82
C ALA A 642 -1.52 -5.00 -24.31
N LYS A 643 -0.68 -4.35 -25.14
CA LYS A 643 -0.73 -4.56 -26.59
C LYS A 643 -0.25 -5.96 -27.01
N LEU A 644 0.81 -6.48 -26.40
CA LEU A 644 1.28 -7.85 -26.66
C LEU A 644 0.21 -8.88 -26.27
N ASN A 645 -0.44 -8.71 -25.11
CA ASN A 645 -1.51 -9.59 -24.68
C ASN A 645 -2.75 -9.45 -25.58
N GLU A 646 -3.06 -8.26 -26.06
CA GLU A 646 -4.15 -8.08 -27.03
C GLU A 646 -3.90 -8.86 -28.33
N LEU A 647 -2.63 -8.94 -28.77
CA LEU A 647 -2.26 -9.59 -30.03
C LEU A 647 -1.98 -11.09 -29.90
N PHE A 648 -1.47 -11.54 -28.75
CA PHE A 648 -0.84 -12.85 -28.61
C PHE A 648 -1.31 -13.67 -27.40
N LYS A 649 -2.20 -13.14 -26.56
CA LYS A 649 -2.72 -13.86 -25.38
C LYS A 649 -3.62 -15.03 -25.73
#